data_AF-A0AAV5SGZ3-F1
#
_entry.id   AF-A0AAV5SGZ3-F1
#
_cell.length_a   1.000
_cell.length_b   1.000
_cell.length_c   1.000
_cell.angle_alpha   90.00
_cell.angle_beta   90.00
_cell.angle_gamma   90.00
#
_symmetry.space_group_name_H-M   'P 1'
#
loop_
_entity.id
_entity.type
_entity.pdbx_description
1 polymer ?
#
loop_
_entity_poly.entity_id
_entity_poly.type
_entity_poly.pdbx_seq_one_letter_code
_entity_poly.pdbx_strand_id
1 'polypeptide(L)'
;MPARFLKTAYEPPHNGLVEMRKRGLPWLAASSILIIFVLVGSVAYLFMRDQHRGIIDQDPLFATSKISNRTTATTEVVSAIEMERLKTPLPTQGAIPEELEEPESKPQNPLDLESEEETEQRQPANTEPTITVSEDGTSAIPWLEDSTPSEEEEEPRVESEVEEEVEVTIVVPIVLSLGESSEEEDEPLRGDYPDDYYRRTSSTTTMAAPTAAFVRELTSTTQSPFESSVSSTTTPAAAASRTTMSPSSSRTPVLPLSEFSRAAITATNEICADIARNILMSGGNAIDAAIAGAFCLGGVEPHAAGLGGGLMMTVYQKASGRCEVVNGREAAPMGLDTAEWERNPRSREHGYTSVAVPGALHAMLSAYRRFRSGRVEWAELIQPTIQLVEHGFPVSASLAEALNYRAAEINETAGMRDIFLPNGLPIKEGSVLRDARLADTLRKIATSRDPSHLFYRGELAERIVHEIKAKGGHISKSDLVLFSSSIEDALTVELASGSRLCGPLPPSSFPALQAGLRVMENNSFSANLTSSTNEDIFAHYLIEATKVALSLRDDLGDSVNADRIANLTSLAFIVALAEEIGESAAKSERVMNSVSDVSTAHLNVVDENGNAVAVTMGLNRQFGSLRRSESLGFVWNNALSAFSHQSQGHPNSLQPKKRPATGAMPFVMVNGRTEEVELVGGATGDGSSFSALLATLSRLIIRGEQLDEAVAAPRIDAASGAFESGALVHVRSLGARGHSLSPLLGRPFGAATALVKRDSGGRLAAVCDPRGRVDRCARGI
;
A
#
# COMPACT_ATOMS: atom_id res chain seq x y z
N MET A 1 -40.78 -6.91 36.39
CA MET A 1 -40.53 -5.60 35.74
C MET A 1 -39.12 -5.15 36.08
N PRO A 2 -38.46 -4.29 35.29
CA PRO A 2 -38.79 -3.88 33.92
C PRO A 2 -37.67 -4.20 32.91
N ALA A 3 -38.03 -4.59 31.69
CA ALA A 3 -37.13 -4.43 30.55
C ALA A 3 -37.19 -2.97 30.07
N ARG A 4 -36.06 -2.39 29.62
CA ARG A 4 -36.06 -1.11 28.90
C ARG A 4 -36.14 -1.35 27.39
N PHE A 5 -37.19 -0.84 26.77
CA PHE A 5 -37.28 -0.75 25.31
C PHE A 5 -36.37 0.37 24.80
N LEU A 6 -35.59 0.11 23.75
CA LEU A 6 -35.08 1.15 22.86
C LEU A 6 -35.99 1.22 21.64
N LYS A 7 -36.37 2.43 21.25
CA LYS A 7 -37.37 2.70 20.21
C LYS A 7 -36.73 3.57 19.12
N THR A 8 -36.14 2.92 18.11
CA THR A 8 -35.55 3.58 16.95
C THR A 8 -36.56 3.59 15.79
N ALA A 9 -37.21 4.73 15.56
CA ALA A 9 -37.86 5.01 14.29
C ALA A 9 -36.80 5.44 13.27
N TYR A 10 -36.93 5.02 12.02
CA TYR A 10 -36.00 5.35 10.93
C TYR A 10 -36.77 6.10 9.84
N GLU A 11 -36.52 7.40 9.70
CA GLU A 11 -37.01 8.19 8.58
C GLU A 11 -35.92 8.27 7.50
N PRO A 12 -36.17 7.84 6.25
CA PRO A 12 -35.20 7.95 5.17
C PRO A 12 -35.13 9.40 4.63
N PRO A 13 -33.94 9.96 4.34
CA PRO A 13 -33.82 11.31 3.80
C PRO A 13 -34.51 11.48 2.44
N HIS A 14 -35.26 12.58 2.29
CA HIS A 14 -35.84 12.98 1.00
C HIS A 14 -34.75 13.41 0.00
N ASN A 15 -34.51 12.60 -1.05
CA ASN A 15 -34.03 13.11 -2.35
C ASN A 15 -34.24 12.17 -3.57
N GLY A 16 -35.24 11.26 -3.50
CA GLY A 16 -35.56 10.33 -4.60
C GLY A 16 -36.77 10.69 -5.48
N LEU A 17 -37.46 11.81 -5.21
CA LEU A 17 -38.85 12.03 -5.64
C LEU A 17 -39.07 13.08 -6.75
N VAL A 18 -38.06 13.37 -7.58
CA VAL A 18 -38.20 14.31 -8.72
C VAL A 18 -38.41 13.61 -10.07
N GLU A 19 -37.76 12.47 -10.33
CA GLU A 19 -37.76 11.86 -11.68
C GLU A 19 -39.02 11.03 -11.99
N MET A 20 -39.84 10.68 -10.99
CA MET A 20 -41.08 9.89 -11.17
C MET A 20 -42.28 10.70 -11.71
N ARG A 21 -42.07 11.86 -12.33
CA ARG A 21 -43.16 12.69 -12.93
C ARG A 21 -43.38 12.46 -14.43
N LYS A 22 -42.61 11.58 -15.09
CA LYS A 22 -42.63 11.37 -16.56
C LYS A 22 -43.40 10.13 -17.07
N ARG A 23 -43.98 9.30 -16.19
CA ARG A 23 -44.75 8.09 -16.59
C ARG A 23 -46.02 7.95 -15.74
N GLY A 24 -47.14 8.45 -16.24
CA GLY A 24 -48.40 8.53 -15.49
C GLY A 24 -49.10 7.18 -15.34
N LEU A 25 -49.07 6.63 -14.13
CA LEU A 25 -49.87 5.49 -13.65
C LEU A 25 -50.42 5.81 -12.25
N PRO A 26 -51.63 5.35 -11.86
CA PRO A 26 -52.29 5.78 -10.63
C PRO A 26 -51.79 5.05 -9.37
N TRP A 27 -52.01 5.69 -8.22
CA TRP A 27 -51.70 5.18 -6.88
C TRP A 27 -52.56 3.97 -6.48
N LEU A 28 -51.93 3.01 -5.79
CA LEU A 28 -52.57 2.13 -4.82
C LEU A 28 -51.73 2.14 -3.53
N ALA A 29 -52.38 2.27 -2.38
CA ALA A 29 -51.70 2.49 -1.10
C ALA A 29 -51.05 1.20 -0.55
N ALA A 30 -49.84 1.32 0.02
CA ALA A 30 -49.13 0.21 0.64
C ALA A 30 -49.43 0.13 2.15
N SER A 31 -50.10 -0.94 2.58
CA SER A 31 -50.27 -1.25 4.00
C SER A 31 -48.97 -1.76 4.61
N SER A 32 -48.54 -1.18 5.73
CA SER A 32 -47.30 -1.57 6.41
C SER A 32 -47.51 -2.82 7.28
N ILE A 33 -46.89 -3.94 6.91
CA ILE A 33 -46.88 -5.18 7.70
C ILE A 33 -45.64 -5.18 8.59
N LEU A 34 -45.81 -5.36 9.91
CA LEU A 34 -44.69 -5.59 10.80
C LEU A 34 -44.35 -7.09 10.85
N ILE A 35 -43.12 -7.43 10.51
CA ILE A 35 -42.57 -8.80 10.55
C ILE A 35 -41.54 -8.87 11.68
N ILE A 36 -41.66 -9.87 12.54
CA ILE A 36 -40.74 -10.13 13.65
C ILE A 36 -40.22 -11.57 13.52
N PHE A 37 -38.90 -11.72 13.52
CA PHE A 37 -38.23 -13.01 13.65
C PHE A 37 -37.83 -13.24 15.11
N VAL A 38 -38.08 -14.45 15.62
CA VAL A 38 -37.58 -14.90 16.93
C VAL A 38 -36.87 -16.24 16.75
N LEU A 39 -35.58 -16.30 17.10
CA LEU A 39 -34.80 -17.53 17.13
C LEU A 39 -34.89 -18.16 18.53
N VAL A 40 -35.23 -19.45 18.58
CA VAL A 40 -35.20 -20.25 19.82
C VAL A 40 -34.48 -21.56 19.51
N GLY A 41 -33.21 -21.64 19.91
CA GLY A 41 -32.29 -22.66 19.40
C GLY A 41 -32.14 -22.58 17.87
N SER A 42 -32.05 -23.73 17.21
CA SER A 42 -31.83 -23.82 15.75
C SER A 42 -33.07 -23.57 14.88
N VAL A 43 -34.15 -23.00 15.43
CA VAL A 43 -35.42 -22.77 14.73
C VAL A 43 -35.82 -21.30 14.78
N ALA A 44 -36.17 -20.75 13.62
CA ALA A 44 -36.69 -19.39 13.47
C ALA A 44 -38.23 -19.40 13.40
N TYR A 45 -38.87 -18.61 14.25
CA TYR A 45 -40.30 -18.35 14.23
C TYR A 45 -40.58 -16.99 13.59
N LEU A 46 -41.55 -16.97 12.67
CA LEU A 46 -42.00 -15.79 11.94
C LEU A 46 -43.35 -15.32 12.48
N PHE A 47 -43.42 -14.10 13.02
CA PHE A 47 -44.67 -13.46 13.41
C PHE A 47 -44.93 -12.25 12.52
N MET A 48 -46.12 -12.20 11.91
CA MET A 48 -46.60 -11.05 11.14
C MET A 48 -47.79 -10.42 11.87
N ARG A 49 -47.83 -9.09 11.96
CA ARG A 49 -48.93 -8.36 12.59
C ARG A 49 -49.39 -7.17 11.74
N ASP A 50 -50.69 -7.16 11.44
CA ASP A 50 -51.43 -5.98 11.00
C ASP A 50 -51.67 -5.05 12.21
N GLN A 51 -51.49 -3.75 12.02
CA GLN A 51 -51.68 -2.73 13.05
C GLN A 51 -53.16 -2.49 13.40
N HIS A 52 -54.10 -2.79 12.50
CA HIS A 52 -55.51 -2.38 12.62
C HIS A 52 -56.51 -3.48 12.99
N ARG A 53 -56.07 -4.70 13.33
CA ARG A 53 -56.94 -5.76 13.89
C ARG A 53 -56.32 -6.40 15.13
N GLY A 54 -57.19 -6.89 16.02
CA GLY A 54 -56.79 -7.63 17.21
C GLY A 54 -56.19 -9.00 16.88
N ILE A 55 -55.72 -9.71 17.91
CA ILE A 55 -55.19 -11.07 17.78
C ILE A 55 -56.24 -11.96 17.10
N ILE A 56 -55.86 -12.58 15.99
CA ILE A 56 -56.60 -13.67 15.35
C ILE A 56 -55.99 -14.99 15.84
N ASP A 57 -56.86 -16.01 15.95
CA ASP A 57 -56.75 -17.06 16.96
C ASP A 57 -55.68 -18.14 16.71
N GLN A 58 -55.46 -18.97 17.74
CA GLN A 58 -54.59 -20.15 17.71
C GLN A 58 -55.32 -21.36 17.11
N ASP A 59 -54.72 -22.03 16.12
CA ASP A 59 -54.55 -23.50 16.15
C ASP A 59 -53.63 -24.01 15.00
N PRO A 60 -52.97 -25.18 15.15
CA PRO A 60 -52.03 -25.71 14.16
C PRO A 60 -52.67 -26.74 13.20
N LEU A 61 -52.61 -26.51 11.88
CA LEU A 61 -53.08 -27.47 10.88
C LEU A 61 -52.11 -27.68 9.71
N PHE A 62 -51.57 -28.91 9.63
CA PHE A 62 -51.10 -29.51 8.38
C PHE A 62 -52.29 -30.01 7.55
N ALA A 63 -52.39 -29.64 6.27
CA ALA A 63 -52.99 -30.50 5.22
C ALA A 63 -52.69 -29.99 3.80
N THR A 64 -52.54 -30.94 2.86
CA THR A 64 -52.28 -30.69 1.43
C THR A 64 -53.56 -30.56 0.59
N SER A 65 -53.47 -29.93 -0.59
CA SER A 65 -54.31 -30.32 -1.74
C SER A 65 -53.53 -30.26 -3.07
N LYS A 66 -53.97 -31.04 -4.08
CA LYS A 66 -53.28 -31.28 -5.37
C LYS A 66 -54.27 -31.22 -6.53
N ILE A 67 -54.04 -30.37 -7.54
CA ILE A 67 -54.64 -30.38 -8.89
C ILE A 67 -53.58 -29.76 -9.83
N SER A 68 -53.20 -30.26 -11.02
CA SER A 68 -53.63 -31.42 -11.83
C SER A 68 -52.42 -32.11 -12.49
N ASN A 69 -52.66 -33.24 -13.18
CA ASN A 69 -51.65 -34.09 -13.82
C ASN A 69 -51.10 -33.54 -15.16
N ARG A 70 -49.83 -33.87 -15.46
CA ARG A 70 -49.57 -34.77 -16.59
C ARG A 70 -48.35 -35.68 -16.37
N THR A 71 -48.48 -36.87 -16.95
CA THR A 71 -47.57 -38.04 -17.00
C THR A 71 -46.19 -37.71 -17.60
N THR A 72 -45.13 -38.51 -17.40
CA THR A 72 -45.09 -39.94 -17.00
C THR A 72 -43.80 -40.26 -16.23
N ALA A 73 -43.81 -41.33 -15.43
CA ALA A 73 -42.61 -41.97 -14.89
C ALA A 73 -42.38 -43.34 -15.57
N THR A 74 -41.14 -43.82 -15.50
CA THR A 74 -40.84 -45.26 -15.32
C THR A 74 -40.05 -45.42 -14.03
N THR A 75 -40.09 -46.62 -13.45
CA THR A 75 -40.03 -46.82 -11.99
C THR A 75 -39.14 -48.01 -11.66
N GLU A 76 -38.57 -48.05 -10.44
CA GLU A 76 -38.50 -49.20 -9.49
C GLU A 76 -37.27 -49.11 -8.53
N VAL A 77 -37.31 -49.56 -7.26
CA VAL A 77 -38.40 -49.69 -6.26
C VAL A 77 -37.80 -50.01 -4.86
N VAL A 78 -38.45 -49.60 -3.74
CA VAL A 78 -38.32 -50.14 -2.33
C VAL A 78 -36.90 -50.09 -1.67
N SER A 79 -36.58 -49.40 -0.56
CA SER A 79 -37.17 -49.24 0.80
C SER A 79 -36.98 -50.47 1.73
N ALA A 80 -36.87 -50.42 3.07
CA ALA A 80 -36.97 -49.36 4.09
C ALA A 80 -36.38 -49.81 5.47
N ILE A 81 -36.23 -48.89 6.46
CA ILE A 81 -36.58 -49.05 7.93
C ILE A 81 -35.76 -50.09 8.78
N GLU A 82 -35.38 -49.91 10.07
CA GLU A 82 -35.46 -48.84 11.10
C GLU A 82 -34.37 -49.02 12.22
N MET A 83 -34.39 -48.20 13.29
CA MET A 83 -33.60 -48.38 14.55
C MET A 83 -34.44 -49.11 15.64
N GLU A 84 -34.09 -49.35 16.93
CA GLU A 84 -33.16 -48.70 17.88
C GLU A 84 -32.90 -49.55 19.18
N ARG A 85 -31.87 -49.18 19.98
CA ARG A 85 -31.68 -49.33 21.47
C ARG A 85 -31.40 -50.67 22.22
N LEU A 86 -30.20 -50.66 22.85
CA LEU A 86 -29.86 -50.90 24.29
C LEU A 86 -30.01 -52.29 24.97
N LYS A 87 -28.86 -52.88 25.40
CA LYS A 87 -28.43 -53.08 26.82
C LYS A 87 -27.09 -53.86 26.98
N THR A 88 -26.36 -53.58 28.06
CA THR A 88 -25.19 -54.33 28.62
C THR A 88 -25.66 -55.16 29.86
N PRO A 89 -24.86 -56.03 30.56
CA PRO A 89 -23.39 -56.23 30.52
C PRO A 89 -22.81 -57.68 30.63
N LEU A 90 -21.49 -57.85 30.34
CA LEU A 90 -20.41 -58.68 30.98
C LEU A 90 -20.61 -60.19 31.38
N PRO A 91 -19.56 -61.02 31.66
CA PRO A 91 -18.08 -60.86 31.58
C PRO A 91 -17.26 -62.07 30.98
N THR A 92 -15.91 -62.02 31.04
CA THR A 92 -14.89 -63.14 31.15
C THR A 92 -14.67 -64.13 29.97
N GLN A 93 -13.47 -64.70 29.70
CA GLN A 93 -12.09 -64.53 30.23
C GLN A 93 -10.98 -65.11 29.28
N GLY A 94 -9.73 -64.59 29.39
CA GLY A 94 -8.47 -65.31 29.11
C GLY A 94 -7.82 -65.16 27.72
N ALA A 95 -6.50 -65.04 27.56
CA ALA A 95 -5.40 -64.84 28.54
C ALA A 95 -4.13 -64.23 27.88
N ILE A 96 -3.23 -63.65 28.69
CA ILE A 96 -1.88 -63.10 28.33
C ILE A 96 -0.78 -63.94 29.07
N PRO A 97 0.57 -63.74 28.97
CA PRO A 97 1.34 -62.54 29.44
C PRO A 97 2.25 -61.89 28.34
N GLU A 98 2.76 -60.63 28.42
CA GLU A 98 3.44 -59.85 29.51
C GLU A 98 4.95 -60.22 29.60
N GLU A 99 5.93 -59.36 29.93
CA GLU A 99 5.97 -58.23 30.88
C GLU A 99 6.45 -56.84 30.32
N LEU A 100 7.55 -56.25 30.83
CA LEU A 100 7.83 -54.78 30.94
C LEU A 100 9.30 -54.39 30.51
N GLU A 101 9.91 -53.17 30.66
CA GLU A 101 9.61 -51.88 31.35
C GLU A 101 10.48 -50.68 30.80
N GLU A 102 10.29 -49.46 31.33
CA GLU A 102 11.15 -48.22 31.25
C GLU A 102 11.60 -47.82 32.71
N PRO A 103 12.44 -46.79 33.07
CA PRO A 103 12.81 -45.54 32.35
C PRO A 103 14.24 -44.91 32.61
N GLU A 104 14.41 -43.67 32.11
CA GLU A 104 15.20 -42.52 32.65
C GLU A 104 16.76 -42.35 32.62
N SER A 105 17.15 -41.11 32.26
CA SER A 105 18.29 -40.29 32.74
C SER A 105 19.65 -40.23 31.98
N LYS A 106 20.48 -39.24 32.38
CA LYS A 106 21.72 -38.68 31.77
C LYS A 106 22.84 -38.63 32.86
N PRO A 107 24.03 -38.02 32.63
CA PRO A 107 25.05 -38.15 31.57
C PRO A 107 26.46 -38.45 32.16
N GLN A 108 27.53 -38.59 31.34
CA GLN A 108 28.86 -37.94 31.57
C GLN A 108 29.89 -38.25 30.47
N ASN A 109 31.02 -37.51 30.50
CA ASN A 109 32.21 -37.64 29.65
C ASN A 109 33.44 -37.90 30.54
N PRO A 110 34.54 -38.48 30.03
CA PRO A 110 35.83 -37.82 30.30
C PRO A 110 36.89 -37.88 29.16
N LEU A 111 37.81 -36.91 29.30
CA LEU A 111 39.25 -36.83 28.98
C LEU A 111 40.02 -38.19 28.82
N ASP A 112 41.24 -38.28 28.24
CA ASP A 112 42.35 -37.30 28.18
C ASP A 112 43.50 -37.71 27.19
N LEU A 113 44.45 -36.78 26.90
CA LEU A 113 45.87 -36.98 26.41
C LEU A 113 46.12 -37.69 25.02
N GLU A 114 47.24 -37.55 24.27
CA GLU A 114 48.47 -36.72 24.32
C GLU A 114 49.22 -36.66 22.95
N SER A 115 50.01 -35.60 22.70
CA SER A 115 51.24 -35.52 21.83
C SER A 115 51.20 -35.81 20.29
N GLU A 116 52.26 -35.53 19.50
CA GLU A 116 52.99 -34.25 19.21
C GLU A 116 53.88 -34.41 17.93
N GLU A 117 54.73 -33.40 17.65
CA GLU A 117 55.91 -33.35 16.74
C GLU A 117 55.76 -33.21 15.20
N GLU A 118 56.85 -32.69 14.61
CA GLU A 118 56.96 -32.07 13.28
C GLU A 118 58.05 -32.71 12.38
N THR A 119 58.15 -32.23 11.13
CA THR A 119 59.37 -31.93 10.30
C THR A 119 59.20 -32.39 8.84
N GLU A 120 59.87 -31.86 7.80
CA GLU A 120 60.50 -30.57 7.43
C GLU A 120 61.24 -30.86 6.08
N GLN A 121 61.32 -29.91 5.13
CA GLN A 121 62.53 -29.50 4.37
C GLN A 121 62.40 -29.16 2.85
N ARG A 122 63.13 -28.08 2.48
CA ARG A 122 63.68 -27.65 1.16
C ARG A 122 62.69 -27.11 0.10
N GLN A 123 62.63 -25.79 -0.18
CA GLN A 123 63.59 -24.90 -0.91
C GLN A 123 63.98 -25.37 -2.34
N PRO A 124 64.26 -24.47 -3.33
CA PRO A 124 64.81 -23.10 -3.13
C PRO A 124 64.35 -21.93 -4.06
N ALA A 125 64.66 -20.70 -3.60
CA ALA A 125 65.17 -19.53 -4.35
C ALA A 125 64.37 -18.81 -5.48
N ASN A 126 64.59 -17.52 -5.80
CA ASN A 126 65.09 -16.34 -5.04
C ASN A 126 65.04 -15.07 -5.95
N THR A 127 64.47 -13.94 -5.51
CA THR A 127 64.90 -12.55 -5.90
C THR A 127 64.20 -11.46 -5.07
N GLU A 128 64.99 -10.51 -4.58
CA GLU A 128 64.63 -9.21 -3.94
C GLU A 128 64.51 -8.07 -4.99
N PRO A 129 64.18 -6.77 -4.69
CA PRO A 129 64.39 -6.04 -3.42
C PRO A 129 63.32 -5.02 -2.90
N THR A 130 63.24 -4.96 -1.56
CA THR A 130 63.39 -3.78 -0.66
C THR A 130 62.77 -2.40 -0.98
N ILE A 131 61.92 -1.91 -0.06
CA ILE A 131 61.92 -0.51 0.48
C ILE A 131 61.75 -0.60 2.03
N THR A 132 62.27 0.39 2.78
CA THR A 132 62.52 0.37 4.24
C THR A 132 61.57 1.23 5.10
N VAL A 133 61.67 1.08 6.44
CA VAL A 133 60.96 1.85 7.49
C VAL A 133 61.95 2.64 8.37
N SER A 134 61.59 3.87 8.74
CA SER A 134 62.10 4.68 9.88
C SER A 134 61.30 6.01 9.91
N GLU A 135 60.47 6.33 10.90
CA GLU A 135 60.74 6.84 12.28
C GLU A 135 60.87 8.39 12.38
N ASP A 136 60.82 8.89 13.63
CA ASP A 136 60.71 10.30 14.09
C ASP A 136 59.39 11.08 13.78
N GLY A 137 58.84 11.92 14.68
CA GLY A 137 59.16 12.11 16.11
C GLY A 137 58.72 13.48 16.69
N THR A 138 57.90 13.49 17.76
CA THR A 138 57.49 14.66 18.61
C THR A 138 56.67 15.78 17.92
N SER A 139 55.82 16.62 18.54
CA SER A 139 55.10 16.68 19.85
C SER A 139 53.93 17.71 19.67
N ALA A 140 53.11 18.20 20.62
CA ALA A 140 53.04 18.19 22.10
C ALA A 140 51.57 18.43 22.57
N ILE A 141 51.32 18.47 23.90
CA ILE A 141 50.01 18.80 24.53
C ILE A 141 50.25 19.71 25.76
N PRO A 142 49.41 20.72 26.05
CA PRO A 142 49.30 21.37 27.36
C PRO A 142 48.17 20.76 28.23
N TRP A 143 48.42 20.61 29.54
CA TRP A 143 47.53 20.00 30.54
C TRP A 143 46.89 21.05 31.48
N LEU A 144 45.78 20.69 32.16
CA LEU A 144 45.61 20.59 33.65
C LEU A 144 44.13 20.27 33.96
N GLU A 145 43.81 19.23 34.76
CA GLU A 145 43.49 19.25 36.23
C GLU A 145 42.16 19.95 36.60
N ASP A 146 41.36 19.50 37.57
CA ASP A 146 41.22 18.20 38.29
C ASP A 146 39.86 18.21 39.07
N SER A 147 39.61 17.17 39.89
CA SER A 147 38.61 17.01 40.97
C SER A 147 37.36 16.17 40.66
N THR A 148 37.36 14.94 41.19
CA THR A 148 36.17 14.27 41.72
C THR A 148 35.85 14.80 43.13
N PRO A 149 34.68 14.46 43.69
CA PRO A 149 34.73 13.39 44.69
C PRO A 149 33.66 12.30 44.50
N SER A 150 33.79 11.26 45.33
CA SER A 150 32.88 10.12 45.50
C SER A 150 31.62 10.46 46.29
N GLU A 151 30.56 9.69 46.06
CA GLU A 151 29.59 9.34 47.11
C GLU A 151 29.08 7.90 46.85
N GLU A 152 29.04 7.09 47.91
CA GLU A 152 28.48 5.73 47.96
C GLU A 152 27.26 5.76 48.89
N GLU A 153 26.12 5.21 48.49
CA GLU A 153 25.01 4.77 49.36
C GLU A 153 24.09 3.86 48.51
N GLU A 154 24.21 2.54 48.67
CA GLU A 154 23.37 1.66 49.52
C GLU A 154 22.02 1.23 48.91
N GLU A 155 21.86 -0.08 48.67
CA GLU A 155 20.57 -0.74 48.52
C GLU A 155 19.93 -1.01 49.90
N PRO A 156 18.65 -0.72 50.12
CA PRO A 156 17.85 -1.39 51.14
C PRO A 156 17.07 -2.58 50.56
N ARG A 157 16.92 -3.62 51.39
CA ARG A 157 16.33 -4.91 51.04
C ARG A 157 14.82 -4.95 51.30
N VAL A 158 14.14 -5.91 50.67
CA VAL A 158 12.71 -6.23 50.84
C VAL A 158 12.27 -6.25 52.31
N GLU A 159 11.21 -5.51 52.62
CA GLU A 159 10.22 -5.88 53.64
C GLU A 159 8.81 -5.83 53.03
N SER A 160 7.85 -6.46 53.71
CA SER A 160 6.47 -6.68 53.25
C SER A 160 5.48 -6.27 54.34
N GLU A 161 4.34 -5.69 53.96
CA GLU A 161 2.98 -6.05 54.44
C GLU A 161 1.92 -4.99 54.03
N VAL A 162 0.65 -5.31 54.35
CA VAL A 162 -0.56 -4.45 54.39
C VAL A 162 -1.20 -4.06 53.05
N GLU A 163 -2.39 -4.61 52.82
CA GLU A 163 -3.42 -4.01 51.96
C GLU A 163 -4.16 -2.91 52.74
N GLU A 164 -4.32 -1.71 52.15
CA GLU A 164 -5.22 -0.66 52.67
C GLU A 164 -6.26 -0.27 51.60
N GLU A 165 -7.54 -0.39 51.95
CA GLU A 165 -8.65 0.07 51.11
C GLU A 165 -8.78 1.60 51.21
N VAL A 166 -8.56 2.33 50.10
CA VAL A 166 -8.71 3.79 50.06
C VAL A 166 -10.05 4.18 49.42
N GLU A 167 -11.01 4.57 50.26
CA GLU A 167 -12.35 5.02 49.85
C GLU A 167 -12.33 6.45 49.27
N VAL A 168 -12.35 6.58 47.95
CA VAL A 168 -12.29 7.90 47.26
C VAL A 168 -13.69 8.53 47.14
N THR A 169 -14.05 9.39 48.09
CA THR A 169 -15.27 10.22 48.02
C THR A 169 -15.13 11.35 46.98
N ILE A 170 -16.01 11.35 45.96
CA ILE A 170 -16.06 12.42 44.95
C ILE A 170 -16.99 13.55 45.41
N VAL A 171 -16.43 14.76 45.60
CA VAL A 171 -17.20 15.98 45.89
C VAL A 171 -17.57 16.69 44.59
N VAL A 172 -18.86 16.89 44.34
CA VAL A 172 -19.39 17.65 43.19
C VAL A 172 -19.94 19.00 43.65
N PRO A 173 -19.41 20.14 43.15
CA PRO A 173 -19.97 21.46 43.48
C PRO A 173 -21.28 21.70 42.72
N ILE A 174 -22.39 21.76 43.45
CA ILE A 174 -23.69 22.21 42.92
C ILE A 174 -23.72 23.73 42.93
N VAL A 175 -24.01 24.35 41.79
CA VAL A 175 -24.38 25.77 41.69
C VAL A 175 -25.80 25.87 41.15
N LEU A 176 -26.71 26.36 41.97
CA LEU A 176 -28.07 26.70 41.58
C LEU A 176 -28.16 28.21 41.33
N SER A 177 -28.79 28.61 40.22
CA SER A 177 -29.49 29.89 40.18
C SER A 177 -30.77 29.78 39.35
N LEU A 178 -31.83 30.22 40.01
CA LEU A 178 -33.18 30.53 39.55
C LEU A 178 -33.27 30.97 38.08
N GLY A 179 -34.27 30.45 37.37
CA GLY A 179 -34.76 31.02 36.11
C GLY A 179 -36.08 31.75 36.32
N GLU A 180 -36.53 32.48 35.29
CA GLU A 180 -37.88 33.03 35.20
C GLU A 180 -38.32 33.01 33.73
N SER A 181 -39.64 33.00 33.47
CA SER A 181 -40.22 32.65 32.17
C SER A 181 -41.11 33.76 31.61
N SER A 182 -41.06 33.96 30.29
CA SER A 182 -42.18 34.50 29.53
C SER A 182 -42.18 33.96 28.09
N GLU A 183 -43.38 33.69 27.59
CA GLU A 183 -43.70 33.31 26.22
C GLU A 183 -44.15 34.56 25.45
N GLU A 184 -43.90 34.64 24.15
CA GLU A 184 -44.86 35.26 23.21
C GLU A 184 -44.59 34.73 21.78
N GLU A 185 -45.65 34.69 20.96
CA GLU A 185 -45.69 34.09 19.63
C GLU A 185 -45.47 35.14 18.53
N ASP A 186 -44.95 34.76 17.36
CA ASP A 186 -45.63 34.98 16.07
C ASP A 186 -44.88 34.39 14.85
N GLU A 187 -45.62 34.09 13.77
CA GLU A 187 -45.13 33.57 12.48
C GLU A 187 -45.84 34.31 11.31
N PRO A 188 -45.54 34.04 10.02
CA PRO A 188 -44.39 34.49 9.23
C PRO A 188 -44.76 35.56 8.17
N LEU A 189 -43.77 36.22 7.56
CA LEU A 189 -43.95 36.96 6.29
C LEU A 189 -42.84 36.77 5.25
N ARG A 190 -43.24 36.86 3.99
CA ARG A 190 -42.43 36.71 2.76
C ARG A 190 -41.57 37.95 2.46
N GLY A 191 -40.48 37.73 1.70
CA GLY A 191 -39.80 38.78 0.92
C GLY A 191 -38.84 38.18 -0.11
N ASP A 192 -39.00 38.53 -1.39
CA ASP A 192 -38.17 38.03 -2.49
C ASP A 192 -36.83 38.78 -2.61
N TYR A 193 -35.81 38.10 -3.15
CA TYR A 193 -34.55 38.72 -3.60
C TYR A 193 -34.67 39.24 -5.05
N PRO A 194 -34.13 40.43 -5.36
CA PRO A 194 -33.83 40.85 -6.72
C PRO A 194 -32.34 40.65 -7.09
N ASP A 195 -32.09 40.44 -8.37
CA ASP A 195 -30.78 40.22 -8.99
C ASP A 195 -30.15 41.52 -9.55
N ASP A 196 -28.99 41.37 -10.20
CA ASP A 196 -28.32 42.33 -11.11
C ASP A 196 -27.70 43.62 -10.53
N TYR A 197 -26.42 43.87 -10.87
CA TYR A 197 -25.97 45.18 -11.37
C TYR A 197 -24.71 45.08 -12.24
N TYR A 198 -24.71 45.78 -13.37
CA TYR A 198 -23.65 45.77 -14.38
C TYR A 198 -23.18 47.21 -14.69
N ARG A 199 -21.91 47.36 -15.13
CA ARG A 199 -21.35 48.51 -15.90
C ARG A 199 -21.02 49.86 -15.18
N ARG A 200 -19.69 50.08 -15.07
CA ARG A 200 -18.88 51.16 -15.70
C ARG A 200 -18.74 52.59 -15.11
N THR A 201 -17.51 53.08 -15.36
CA THR A 201 -17.04 54.46 -15.68
C THR A 201 -16.67 55.48 -14.59
N SER A 202 -15.34 55.57 -14.39
CA SER A 202 -14.49 56.78 -14.44
C SER A 202 -14.64 57.94 -13.44
N SER A 203 -13.53 58.28 -12.78
CA SER A 203 -12.91 59.63 -12.86
C SER A 203 -11.44 59.58 -12.42
N THR A 204 -10.71 60.70 -12.59
CA THR A 204 -9.24 60.78 -12.62
C THR A 204 -8.65 61.56 -11.45
N THR A 205 -7.41 61.27 -11.05
CA THR A 205 -6.46 62.27 -10.50
C THR A 205 -5.03 61.85 -10.84
N THR A 206 -4.12 62.82 -11.00
CA THR A 206 -2.76 62.64 -11.54
C THR A 206 -1.75 63.38 -10.67
N MET A 207 -0.55 62.81 -10.47
CA MET A 207 0.76 63.47 -10.23
C MET A 207 1.82 62.36 -10.36
N ALA A 208 2.49 62.15 -11.49
CA ALA A 208 3.54 62.95 -12.14
C ALA A 208 4.97 62.60 -11.67
N ALA A 209 5.81 62.16 -12.61
CA ALA A 209 7.24 61.89 -12.46
C ALA A 209 8.01 62.43 -13.69
N PRO A 210 9.29 62.84 -13.57
CA PRO A 210 10.01 63.56 -14.62
C PRO A 210 10.53 62.66 -15.76
N THR A 211 10.88 63.28 -16.90
CA THR A 211 11.18 62.63 -18.17
C THR A 211 12.57 62.94 -18.74
N ALA A 212 13.19 61.95 -19.38
CA ALA A 212 14.14 62.08 -20.49
C ALA A 212 14.17 60.71 -21.21
N ALA A 213 13.75 60.48 -22.46
CA ALA A 213 13.79 61.24 -23.72
C ALA A 213 15.14 61.16 -24.46
N PHE A 214 15.19 60.32 -25.50
CA PHE A 214 15.93 60.58 -26.73
C PHE A 214 15.18 59.97 -27.93
N VAL A 215 15.41 60.51 -29.13
CA VAL A 215 14.53 60.36 -30.32
C VAL A 215 15.35 60.05 -31.57
N ARG A 216 14.83 59.20 -32.46
CA ARG A 216 14.87 59.32 -33.94
C ARG A 216 13.75 58.47 -34.56
N GLU A 217 12.81 59.06 -35.31
CA GLU A 217 12.83 59.34 -36.77
C GLU A 217 12.76 58.06 -37.65
N LEU A 218 11.88 57.91 -38.65
CA LEU A 218 10.80 58.77 -39.17
C LEU A 218 9.69 57.95 -39.90
N THR A 219 8.56 58.63 -40.14
CA THR A 219 7.42 58.38 -41.04
C THR A 219 7.75 57.81 -42.45
N SER A 220 6.87 57.14 -43.23
CA SER A 220 5.44 56.72 -43.10
C SER A 220 5.10 55.71 -44.27
N THR A 221 3.92 55.45 -44.87
CA THR A 221 2.60 56.15 -44.97
C THR A 221 1.45 55.24 -45.50
N THR A 222 0.20 55.60 -45.14
CA THR A 222 -1.10 55.39 -45.86
C THR A 222 -1.55 54.03 -46.45
N GLN A 223 -2.65 53.52 -45.84
CA GLN A 223 -3.97 53.22 -46.46
C GLN A 223 -4.14 52.16 -47.58
N SER A 224 -4.90 51.09 -47.26
CA SER A 224 -6.32 50.83 -47.66
C SER A 224 -6.95 51.54 -48.90
N PRO A 225 -8.03 51.00 -49.54
CA PRO A 225 -8.80 49.78 -49.19
C PRO A 225 -9.32 48.92 -50.40
N PHE A 226 -10.15 47.91 -50.05
CA PHE A 226 -11.31 47.36 -50.78
C PHE A 226 -11.18 46.41 -52.02
N GLU A 227 -11.86 45.26 -51.86
CA GLU A 227 -12.75 44.51 -52.77
C GLU A 227 -12.30 43.65 -53.99
N SER A 228 -12.82 42.41 -53.97
CA SER A 228 -13.31 41.56 -55.08
C SER A 228 -12.36 41.00 -56.17
N SER A 229 -12.10 39.69 -56.05
CA SER A 229 -12.20 38.64 -57.10
C SER A 229 -11.90 38.94 -58.60
N VAL A 230 -11.03 38.13 -59.23
CA VAL A 230 -11.44 37.00 -60.11
C VAL A 230 -10.23 36.18 -60.62
N SER A 231 -10.48 34.86 -60.75
CA SER A 231 -9.74 33.77 -61.40
C SER A 231 -8.47 33.99 -62.29
N SER A 232 -7.40 33.27 -61.89
CA SER A 232 -6.53 32.39 -62.72
C SER A 232 -5.76 32.88 -63.96
N THR A 233 -4.41 32.83 -63.90
CA THR A 233 -3.56 32.40 -65.05
C THR A 233 -2.20 31.76 -64.64
N THR A 234 -2.20 30.44 -64.47
CA THR A 234 -1.22 29.50 -65.06
C THR A 234 0.31 29.63 -64.83
N THR A 235 0.82 29.05 -63.72
CA THR A 235 2.15 28.33 -63.59
C THR A 235 3.49 29.10 -63.76
N PRO A 236 4.67 28.60 -63.31
CA PRO A 236 5.05 27.22 -62.99
C PRO A 236 5.51 26.90 -61.55
N ALA A 237 5.89 25.64 -61.35
CA ALA A 237 6.04 24.98 -60.06
C ALA A 237 7.24 25.41 -59.21
N ALA A 238 7.01 25.48 -57.90
CA ALA A 238 7.95 25.03 -56.89
C ALA A 238 7.26 23.94 -56.06
N ALA A 239 7.90 22.78 -55.89
CA ALA A 239 7.29 21.67 -55.16
C ALA A 239 7.33 21.95 -53.64
N ALA A 240 6.23 22.44 -53.09
CA ALA A 240 6.05 22.54 -51.65
C ALA A 240 5.95 21.12 -51.07
N SER A 241 7.08 20.58 -50.60
CA SER A 241 7.14 19.36 -49.80
C SER A 241 6.21 19.51 -48.60
N ARG A 242 5.02 18.93 -48.69
CA ARG A 242 4.18 18.70 -47.52
C ARG A 242 4.99 17.80 -46.60
N THR A 243 5.52 18.39 -45.53
CA THR A 243 6.11 17.61 -44.44
C THR A 243 4.97 16.83 -43.83
N THR A 244 4.78 15.60 -44.31
CA THR A 244 3.95 14.62 -43.65
C THR A 244 4.58 14.38 -42.30
N MET A 245 4.03 15.01 -41.26
CA MET A 245 4.25 14.56 -39.90
C MET A 245 3.67 13.15 -39.81
N SER A 246 4.52 12.16 -40.08
CA SER A 246 4.23 10.78 -39.69
C SER A 246 3.87 10.81 -38.21
N PRO A 247 2.77 10.17 -37.77
CA PRO A 247 2.52 9.98 -36.36
C PRO A 247 3.66 9.10 -35.82
N SER A 248 4.65 9.73 -35.20
CA SER A 248 5.74 9.02 -34.53
C SER A 248 5.10 8.22 -33.41
N SER A 249 5.03 6.89 -33.58
CA SER A 249 4.43 5.99 -32.61
C SER A 249 5.20 6.11 -31.30
N SER A 250 4.64 6.84 -30.34
CA SER A 250 5.19 7.05 -29.00
C SER A 250 5.04 5.78 -28.16
N ARG A 251 5.77 4.74 -28.56
CA ARG A 251 6.05 3.55 -27.77
C ARG A 251 6.97 4.00 -26.63
N THR A 252 6.65 3.58 -25.40
CA THR A 252 7.47 3.84 -24.22
C THR A 252 8.91 3.38 -24.48
N PRO A 253 9.95 4.18 -24.16
CA PRO A 253 11.33 3.78 -24.41
C PRO A 253 11.67 2.54 -23.59
N VAL A 254 12.19 1.51 -24.26
CA VAL A 254 12.69 0.30 -23.60
C VAL A 254 14.02 0.67 -22.92
N LEU A 255 14.06 0.60 -21.59
CA LEU A 255 15.33 0.74 -20.86
C LEU A 255 16.16 -0.53 -21.04
N PRO A 256 17.49 -0.42 -21.26
CA PRO A 256 18.33 -1.59 -21.46
C PRO A 256 18.35 -2.47 -20.20
N LEU A 257 18.17 -3.77 -20.38
CA LEU A 257 18.30 -4.76 -19.31
C LEU A 257 19.67 -4.64 -18.64
N SER A 258 19.67 -4.56 -17.31
CA SER A 258 20.89 -4.65 -16.52
C SER A 258 21.08 -6.10 -16.08
N GLU A 259 22.08 -6.78 -16.63
CA GLU A 259 22.37 -8.19 -16.34
C GLU A 259 23.48 -8.30 -15.29
N PHE A 260 23.25 -9.12 -14.26
CA PHE A 260 24.17 -9.32 -13.14
C PHE A 260 24.44 -10.81 -12.87
N SER A 261 25.54 -11.12 -12.19
CA SER A 261 26.10 -12.48 -12.11
C SER A 261 25.81 -13.18 -10.78
N ARG A 262 25.84 -12.44 -9.68
CA ARG A 262 25.68 -12.94 -8.31
C ARG A 262 24.48 -12.33 -7.60
N ALA A 263 24.34 -11.01 -7.67
CA ALA A 263 23.30 -10.28 -6.96
C ALA A 263 22.70 -9.17 -7.82
N ALA A 264 21.43 -8.85 -7.61
CA ALA A 264 20.72 -7.82 -8.37
C ALA A 264 19.73 -7.06 -7.48
N ILE A 265 19.61 -5.76 -7.75
CA ILE A 265 18.84 -4.79 -6.99
C ILE A 265 18.09 -3.89 -7.97
N THR A 266 16.85 -3.55 -7.64
CA THR A 266 16.06 -2.52 -8.34
C THR A 266 15.37 -1.63 -7.32
N ALA A 267 15.45 -0.30 -7.47
CA ALA A 267 14.82 0.64 -6.55
C ALA A 267 14.14 1.81 -7.28
N THR A 268 13.13 2.43 -6.68
CA THR A 268 12.53 3.69 -7.18
C THR A 268 13.50 4.87 -7.15
N ASN A 269 14.66 4.73 -6.49
CA ASN A 269 15.72 5.74 -6.46
C ASN A 269 17.10 5.13 -6.70
N GLU A 270 17.86 5.68 -7.64
CA GLU A 270 19.16 5.10 -8.01
C GLU A 270 20.22 5.15 -6.90
N ILE A 271 20.18 6.19 -6.05
CA ILE A 271 21.13 6.34 -4.93
C ILE A 271 20.88 5.26 -3.88
N CYS A 272 19.61 4.88 -3.68
CA CYS A 272 19.23 3.82 -2.76
C CYS A 272 19.55 2.42 -3.30
N ALA A 273 19.54 2.22 -4.63
CA ALA A 273 20.07 1.01 -5.25
C ALA A 273 21.60 0.91 -5.09
N ASP A 274 22.33 2.03 -5.19
CA ASP A 274 23.78 2.06 -4.90
C ASP A 274 24.09 1.75 -3.43
N ILE A 275 23.34 2.32 -2.49
CA ILE A 275 23.48 2.03 -1.04
C ILE A 275 23.20 0.55 -0.76
N ALA A 276 22.11 -0.01 -1.28
CA ALA A 276 21.80 -1.44 -1.12
C ALA A 276 22.90 -2.34 -1.70
N ARG A 277 23.47 -2.00 -2.87
CA ARG A 277 24.59 -2.77 -3.45
C ARG A 277 25.82 -2.69 -2.55
N ASN A 278 26.13 -1.52 -2.01
CA ASN A 278 27.29 -1.34 -1.13
C ASN A 278 27.17 -2.19 0.15
N ILE A 279 25.97 -2.37 0.72
CA ILE A 279 25.76 -3.28 1.85
C ILE A 279 25.99 -4.76 1.47
N LEU A 280 25.53 -5.20 0.30
CA LEU A 280 25.87 -6.55 -0.19
C LEU A 280 27.39 -6.72 -0.41
N MET A 281 28.05 -5.70 -0.97
CA MET A 281 29.51 -5.71 -1.15
C MET A 281 30.29 -5.70 0.18
N SER A 282 29.70 -5.17 1.26
CA SER A 282 30.21 -5.27 2.64
C SER A 282 29.90 -6.62 3.30
N GLY A 283 29.30 -7.58 2.58
CA GLY A 283 29.01 -8.92 3.08
C GLY A 283 27.64 -9.07 3.77
N GLY A 284 26.79 -8.05 3.74
CA GLY A 284 25.39 -8.14 4.17
C GLY A 284 24.53 -8.99 3.24
N ASN A 285 23.38 -9.46 3.72
CA ASN A 285 22.45 -10.26 2.91
C ASN A 285 21.35 -9.41 2.27
N ALA A 286 20.44 -10.05 1.52
CA ALA A 286 19.32 -9.37 0.86
C ALA A 286 18.44 -8.53 1.81
N ILE A 287 18.30 -8.92 3.07
CA ILE A 287 17.50 -8.20 4.08
C ILE A 287 18.26 -6.98 4.60
N ASP A 288 19.55 -7.12 4.91
CA ASP A 288 20.40 -5.99 5.34
C ASP A 288 20.41 -4.88 4.29
N ALA A 289 20.63 -5.27 3.02
CA ALA A 289 20.60 -4.36 1.88
C ALA A 289 19.21 -3.75 1.64
N ALA A 290 18.13 -4.52 1.81
CA ALA A 290 16.76 -4.01 1.71
C ALA A 290 16.41 -2.99 2.81
N ILE A 291 16.92 -3.18 4.04
CA ILE A 291 16.73 -2.25 5.15
C ILE A 291 17.49 -0.94 4.89
N ALA A 292 18.77 -1.01 4.50
CA ALA A 292 19.56 0.18 4.19
C ALA A 292 18.97 0.98 3.00
N GLY A 293 18.53 0.28 1.95
CA GLY A 293 17.81 0.90 0.85
C GLY A 293 16.47 1.50 1.26
N ALA A 294 15.70 0.86 2.15
CA ALA A 294 14.45 1.41 2.69
C ALA A 294 14.69 2.69 3.52
N PHE A 295 15.71 2.72 4.38
CA PHE A 295 16.10 3.96 5.07
C PHE A 295 16.45 5.07 4.08
N CYS A 296 17.22 4.78 3.04
CA CYS A 296 17.54 5.75 1.98
C CYS A 296 16.27 6.28 1.30
N LEU A 297 15.36 5.40 0.87
CA LEU A 297 14.11 5.79 0.22
C LEU A 297 13.25 6.69 1.13
N GLY A 298 13.20 6.39 2.43
CA GLY A 298 12.54 7.24 3.42
C GLY A 298 13.24 8.58 3.72
N GLY A 299 14.45 8.79 3.23
CA GLY A 299 15.21 10.04 3.32
C GLY A 299 15.18 10.88 2.03
N VAL A 300 15.27 10.24 0.86
CA VAL A 300 15.35 10.94 -0.43
C VAL A 300 14.04 10.97 -1.23
N GLU A 301 13.04 10.16 -0.86
CA GLU A 301 11.71 10.15 -1.48
C GLU A 301 10.60 10.52 -0.46
N PRO A 302 10.68 11.69 0.22
CA PRO A 302 9.70 12.11 1.24
C PRO A 302 8.30 12.39 0.68
N HIS A 303 8.14 12.40 -0.65
CA HIS A 303 6.85 12.41 -1.32
C HIS A 303 6.17 11.03 -1.33
N ALA A 304 6.92 9.96 -1.07
CA ALA A 304 6.48 8.57 -1.25
C ALA A 304 6.59 7.74 0.04
N ALA A 305 7.68 7.89 0.81
CA ALA A 305 7.99 7.02 1.94
C ALA A 305 8.68 7.78 3.09
N GLY A 306 8.73 7.17 4.28
CA GLY A 306 9.44 7.75 5.43
C GLY A 306 9.14 7.04 6.76
N LEU A 307 9.87 7.40 7.82
CA LEU A 307 9.68 6.85 9.17
C LEU A 307 8.30 7.13 9.77
N GLY A 308 7.61 8.17 9.30
CA GLY A 308 6.23 8.49 9.66
C GLY A 308 5.17 7.69 8.89
N GLY A 309 5.56 6.62 8.19
CA GLY A 309 4.67 5.75 7.40
C GLY A 309 4.74 4.26 7.75
N GLY A 310 4.24 3.44 6.85
CA GLY A 310 4.20 1.98 6.98
C GLY A 310 5.01 1.24 5.91
N LEU A 311 5.28 -0.04 6.17
CA LEU A 311 6.14 -0.89 5.34
C LEU A 311 5.58 -2.31 5.26
N MET A 312 5.66 -2.93 4.08
CA MET A 312 5.47 -4.37 3.89
C MET A 312 6.69 -4.96 3.17
N MET A 313 7.20 -6.08 3.66
CA MET A 313 8.38 -6.76 3.11
C MET A 313 8.10 -8.26 2.96
N THR A 314 8.24 -8.80 1.75
CA THR A 314 8.21 -10.24 1.49
C THR A 314 9.66 -10.73 1.45
N VAL A 315 10.01 -11.69 2.29
CA VAL A 315 11.37 -12.23 2.48
C VAL A 315 11.39 -13.72 2.14
N TYR A 316 12.22 -14.11 1.18
CA TYR A 316 12.48 -15.51 0.84
C TYR A 316 13.91 -15.91 1.22
N GLN A 317 14.05 -17.02 1.95
CA GLN A 317 15.33 -17.55 2.43
C GLN A 317 15.61 -18.90 1.76
N LYS A 318 16.47 -18.91 0.73
CA LYS A 318 16.75 -20.11 -0.08
C LYS A 318 17.25 -21.30 0.76
N ALA A 319 18.02 -21.02 1.81
CA ALA A 319 18.53 -22.05 2.74
C ALA A 319 17.45 -22.79 3.54
N SER A 320 16.17 -22.38 3.49
CA SER A 320 15.06 -23.01 4.21
C SER A 320 13.78 -23.20 3.39
N GLY A 321 13.77 -22.76 2.12
CA GLY A 321 12.58 -22.79 1.26
C GLY A 321 11.41 -21.89 1.68
N ARG A 322 11.52 -21.19 2.82
CA ARG A 322 10.43 -20.39 3.42
C ARG A 322 10.35 -18.99 2.83
N CYS A 323 9.10 -18.54 2.71
CA CYS A 323 8.72 -17.18 2.36
C CYS A 323 7.93 -16.61 3.54
N GLU A 324 8.51 -15.62 4.23
CA GLU A 324 7.94 -14.94 5.40
C GLU A 324 7.67 -13.46 5.05
N VAL A 325 6.63 -12.87 5.63
CA VAL A 325 6.19 -11.49 5.37
C VAL A 325 6.28 -10.67 6.65
N VAL A 326 6.97 -9.53 6.59
CA VAL A 326 7.00 -8.53 7.67
C VAL A 326 5.97 -7.45 7.38
N ASN A 327 4.93 -7.38 8.21
CA ASN A 327 3.82 -6.44 8.08
C ASN A 327 3.94 -5.31 9.12
N GLY A 328 4.45 -4.16 8.66
CA GLY A 328 4.49 -2.89 9.37
C GLY A 328 3.53 -1.85 8.80
N ARG A 329 2.35 -2.26 8.32
CA ARG A 329 1.27 -1.33 7.95
C ARG A 329 0.87 -0.50 9.18
N GLU A 330 0.59 0.78 8.95
CA GLU A 330 0.18 1.72 9.99
C GLU A 330 -1.12 1.28 10.66
N ALA A 331 -1.29 1.58 11.96
CA ALA A 331 -2.47 1.19 12.73
C ALA A 331 -3.34 2.40 13.14
N ALA A 332 -4.66 2.23 13.15
CA ALA A 332 -5.59 3.26 13.61
C ALA A 332 -5.45 3.52 15.13
N PRO A 333 -5.34 4.77 15.59
CA PRO A 333 -5.30 5.08 17.03
C PRO A 333 -6.53 4.59 17.80
N MET A 334 -6.33 4.20 19.06
CA MET A 334 -7.39 3.68 19.94
C MET A 334 -8.40 4.75 20.36
N GLY A 335 -7.95 6.00 20.49
CA GLY A 335 -8.78 7.14 20.93
C GLY A 335 -9.48 7.89 19.80
N LEU A 336 -9.58 7.31 18.59
CA LEU A 336 -10.20 7.94 17.43
C LEU A 336 -11.72 7.79 17.45
N ASP A 337 -12.47 8.90 17.52
CA ASP A 337 -13.91 8.90 17.24
C ASP A 337 -14.13 8.64 15.75
N THR A 338 -14.54 7.42 15.41
CA THR A 338 -14.78 7.00 14.03
C THR A 338 -15.94 7.76 13.39
N ALA A 339 -16.97 8.13 14.18
CA ALA A 339 -18.14 8.83 13.68
C ALA A 339 -17.87 10.33 13.47
N GLU A 340 -16.99 10.96 14.26
CA GLU A 340 -16.43 12.29 13.92
C GLU A 340 -15.56 12.23 12.66
N TRP A 341 -14.65 11.26 12.59
CA TRP A 341 -13.73 11.11 11.47
C TRP A 341 -14.47 10.92 10.13
N GLU A 342 -15.46 10.02 10.07
CA GLU A 342 -16.29 9.77 8.89
C GLU A 342 -16.97 11.06 8.37
N ARG A 343 -17.50 11.89 9.29
CA ARG A 343 -18.26 13.12 9.00
C ARG A 343 -17.45 14.27 8.39
N ASN A 344 -16.12 14.28 8.46
CA ASN A 344 -15.30 15.41 7.99
C ASN A 344 -14.29 15.00 6.89
N PRO A 345 -14.68 15.00 5.60
CA PRO A 345 -13.84 14.53 4.50
C PRO A 345 -12.45 15.17 4.40
N ARG A 346 -12.28 16.46 4.74
CA ARG A 346 -10.95 17.12 4.65
C ARG A 346 -10.00 16.63 5.74
N SER A 347 -10.48 16.47 6.98
CA SER A 347 -9.68 15.95 8.10
C SER A 347 -9.28 14.48 7.94
N ARG A 348 -9.96 13.73 7.06
CA ARG A 348 -9.61 12.34 6.73
C ARG A 348 -8.36 12.21 5.86
N GLU A 349 -8.10 13.17 4.98
CA GLU A 349 -7.04 13.08 3.97
C GLU A 349 -5.80 13.93 4.29
N HIS A 350 -5.96 15.01 5.05
CA HIS A 350 -4.89 15.99 5.28
C HIS A 350 -4.78 16.37 6.76
N GLY A 351 -3.58 16.77 7.18
CA GLY A 351 -3.32 17.19 8.55
C GLY A 351 -3.20 16.05 9.56
N TYR A 352 -2.91 16.43 10.80
CA TYR A 352 -2.59 15.51 11.90
C TYR A 352 -3.74 14.56 12.29
N THR A 353 -4.98 14.89 11.92
CA THR A 353 -6.18 14.03 12.06
C THR A 353 -6.21 12.83 11.11
N SER A 354 -5.41 12.85 10.03
CA SER A 354 -5.33 11.76 9.05
C SER A 354 -4.25 10.70 9.37
N VAL A 355 -3.41 10.98 10.37
CA VAL A 355 -2.18 10.22 10.67
C VAL A 355 -2.49 8.96 11.49
N ALA A 356 -2.13 7.80 10.93
CA ALA A 356 -2.12 6.52 11.64
C ALA A 356 -0.76 6.27 12.32
N VAL A 357 -0.70 5.33 13.26
CA VAL A 357 0.51 4.97 14.01
C VAL A 357 1.59 4.43 13.05
N PRO A 358 2.78 5.07 12.94
CA PRO A 358 3.81 4.63 11.98
C PRO A 358 4.41 3.27 12.31
N GLY A 359 4.53 2.41 11.30
CA GLY A 359 5.01 1.03 11.44
C GLY A 359 6.36 0.72 10.77
N ALA A 360 6.87 1.61 9.92
CA ALA A 360 8.07 1.36 9.11
C ALA A 360 9.30 0.99 9.95
N LEU A 361 9.60 1.73 11.02
CA LEU A 361 10.77 1.47 11.85
C LEU A 361 10.66 0.14 12.62
N HIS A 362 9.49 -0.16 13.19
CA HIS A 362 9.29 -1.43 13.89
C HIS A 362 9.46 -2.63 12.94
N ALA A 363 8.96 -2.54 11.71
CA ALA A 363 9.14 -3.60 10.71
C ALA A 363 10.59 -3.78 10.28
N MET A 364 11.35 -2.69 10.05
CA MET A 364 12.78 -2.79 9.76
C MET A 364 13.57 -3.40 10.93
N LEU A 365 13.24 -3.05 12.17
CA LEU A 365 13.83 -3.65 13.37
C LEU A 365 13.46 -5.13 13.54
N SER A 366 12.20 -5.50 13.29
CA SER A 366 11.75 -6.90 13.30
C SER A 366 12.45 -7.72 12.22
N ALA A 367 12.58 -7.18 11.00
CA ALA A 367 13.30 -7.82 9.90
C ALA A 367 14.80 -8.02 10.24
N TYR A 368 15.46 -6.98 10.75
CA TYR A 368 16.87 -7.05 11.18
C TYR A 368 17.08 -8.10 12.28
N ARG A 369 16.25 -8.06 13.34
CA ARG A 369 16.31 -9.02 14.46
C ARG A 369 16.08 -10.47 14.03
N ARG A 370 15.30 -10.71 12.97
CA ARG A 370 14.90 -12.06 12.52
C ARG A 370 15.77 -12.64 11.40
N PHE A 371 16.31 -11.80 10.51
CA PHE A 371 16.89 -12.23 9.23
C PHE A 371 18.26 -11.63 8.87
N ARG A 372 18.88 -10.78 9.70
CA ARG A 372 20.19 -10.16 9.40
C ARG A 372 21.28 -11.17 9.09
N SER A 373 22.28 -10.79 8.27
CA SER A 373 23.47 -11.63 8.03
C SER A 373 24.33 -11.87 9.27
N GLY A 374 24.26 -10.97 10.27
CA GLY A 374 25.23 -10.92 11.37
C GLY A 374 26.61 -10.42 10.96
N ARG A 375 26.75 -9.84 9.75
CA ARG A 375 28.01 -9.27 9.23
C ARG A 375 28.01 -7.75 9.11
N VAL A 376 26.83 -7.13 9.15
CA VAL A 376 26.64 -5.67 9.08
C VAL A 376 25.77 -5.23 10.25
N GLU A 377 26.24 -4.24 11.00
CA GLU A 377 25.58 -3.76 12.20
C GLU A 377 24.51 -2.68 11.92
N TRP A 378 23.54 -2.57 12.81
CA TRP A 378 22.34 -1.73 12.62
C TRP A 378 22.67 -0.27 12.24
N ALA A 379 23.72 0.29 12.84
CA ALA A 379 24.17 1.66 12.54
C ALA A 379 24.70 1.80 11.09
N GLU A 380 25.37 0.78 10.56
CA GLU A 380 25.97 0.79 9.22
C GLU A 380 24.91 0.77 8.12
N LEU A 381 23.73 0.20 8.38
CA LEU A 381 22.58 0.24 7.47
C LEU A 381 22.00 1.66 7.31
N ILE A 382 22.16 2.50 8.34
CA ILE A 382 21.56 3.84 8.41
C ILE A 382 22.58 4.94 8.08
N GLN A 383 23.86 4.71 8.39
CA GLN A 383 24.95 5.69 8.23
C GLN A 383 25.07 6.30 6.82
N PRO A 384 24.92 5.55 5.70
CA PRO A 384 24.90 6.14 4.36
C PRO A 384 23.76 7.14 4.17
N THR A 385 22.59 6.85 4.73
CA THR A 385 21.42 7.73 4.66
C THR A 385 21.63 9.00 5.48
N ILE A 386 22.21 8.89 6.69
CA ILE A 386 22.56 10.06 7.53
C ILE A 386 23.46 11.01 6.74
N GLN A 387 24.56 10.50 6.18
CA GLN A 387 25.50 11.29 5.38
C GLN A 387 24.82 11.95 4.16
N LEU A 388 23.88 11.24 3.52
CA LEU A 388 23.18 11.70 2.32
C LEU A 388 22.20 12.85 2.62
N VAL A 389 21.41 12.77 3.70
CA VAL A 389 20.48 13.87 4.07
C VAL A 389 21.19 15.04 4.76
N GLU A 390 22.34 14.81 5.41
CA GLU A 390 23.15 15.83 6.07
C GLU A 390 23.95 16.69 5.06
N HIS A 391 24.78 16.07 4.22
CA HIS A 391 25.58 16.78 3.21
C HIS A 391 24.74 17.21 2.00
N GLY A 392 23.65 16.48 1.76
CA GLY A 392 22.61 16.78 0.78
C GLY A 392 22.68 15.94 -0.50
N PHE A 393 21.52 15.78 -1.13
CA PHE A 393 21.32 14.94 -2.31
C PHE A 393 20.62 15.71 -3.44
N PRO A 394 20.83 15.33 -4.72
CA PRO A 394 20.10 15.93 -5.83
C PRO A 394 18.62 15.51 -5.80
N VAL A 395 17.70 16.47 -5.89
CA VAL A 395 16.27 16.21 -6.02
C VAL A 395 15.98 15.47 -7.33
N SER A 396 15.34 14.31 -7.25
CA SER A 396 14.97 13.50 -8.42
C SER A 396 13.81 14.13 -9.22
N ALA A 397 13.67 13.71 -10.49
CA ALA A 397 12.54 14.12 -11.34
C ALA A 397 11.18 13.78 -10.70
N SER A 398 11.09 12.63 -10.03
CA SER A 398 9.89 12.17 -9.31
C SER A 398 9.53 13.09 -8.14
N LEU A 399 10.50 13.43 -7.28
CA LEU A 399 10.31 14.36 -6.16
C LEU A 399 10.00 15.78 -6.67
N ALA A 400 10.71 16.28 -7.68
CA ALA A 400 10.44 17.59 -8.29
C ALA A 400 9.03 17.67 -8.88
N GLU A 401 8.54 16.62 -9.55
CA GLU A 401 7.17 16.61 -10.10
C GLU A 401 6.11 16.56 -8.99
N ALA A 402 6.34 15.81 -7.91
CA ALA A 402 5.46 15.82 -6.74
C ALA A 402 5.44 17.18 -6.03
N LEU A 403 6.61 17.83 -5.87
CA LEU A 403 6.74 19.17 -5.30
C LEU A 403 6.00 20.24 -6.10
N ASN A 404 6.09 20.20 -7.43
CA ASN A 404 5.35 21.13 -8.29
C ASN A 404 3.83 20.85 -8.27
N TYR A 405 3.43 19.58 -8.23
CA TYR A 405 2.00 19.19 -8.17
C TYR A 405 1.33 19.60 -6.85
N ARG A 406 2.03 19.45 -5.72
CA ARG A 406 1.53 19.78 -4.36
C ARG A 406 1.95 21.15 -3.84
N ALA A 407 2.52 22.02 -4.69
CA ALA A 407 3.17 23.27 -4.28
C ALA A 407 2.29 24.20 -3.42
N ALA A 408 0.99 24.30 -3.73
CA ALA A 408 0.05 25.13 -2.98
C ALA A 408 -0.15 24.63 -1.54
N GLU A 409 -0.40 23.33 -1.36
CA GLU A 409 -0.69 22.71 -0.06
C GLU A 409 0.58 22.58 0.80
N ILE A 410 1.74 22.38 0.16
CA ILE A 410 3.06 22.42 0.81
C ILE A 410 3.32 23.81 1.43
N ASN A 411 2.88 24.90 0.78
CA ASN A 411 3.07 26.26 1.26
C ASN A 411 2.26 26.60 2.53
N GLU A 412 1.15 25.90 2.77
CA GLU A 412 0.28 26.10 3.94
C GLU A 412 0.96 25.76 5.27
N THR A 413 2.05 24.99 5.27
CA THR A 413 2.67 24.49 6.51
C THR A 413 4.17 24.72 6.60
N ALA A 414 4.63 25.22 7.75
CA ALA A 414 6.04 25.56 7.97
C ALA A 414 6.98 24.37 7.80
N GLY A 415 6.68 23.24 8.45
CA GLY A 415 7.49 22.01 8.38
C GLY A 415 7.69 21.47 6.95
N MET A 416 6.80 21.78 6.01
CA MET A 416 6.93 21.43 4.59
C MET A 416 7.58 22.57 3.78
N ARG A 417 6.98 23.77 3.79
CA ARG A 417 7.43 24.96 3.05
C ARG A 417 8.89 25.30 3.32
N ASP A 418 9.32 25.28 4.58
CA ASP A 418 10.63 25.82 4.97
C ASP A 418 11.80 24.92 4.52
N ILE A 419 11.53 23.69 4.05
CA ILE A 419 12.50 22.80 3.42
C ILE A 419 12.24 22.60 1.91
N PHE A 420 10.99 22.61 1.45
CA PHE A 420 10.62 22.28 0.06
C PHE A 420 10.31 23.48 -0.83
N LEU A 421 10.09 24.66 -0.26
CA LEU A 421 9.78 25.92 -0.95
C LEU A 421 10.74 27.06 -0.55
N PRO A 422 12.08 26.91 -0.72
CA PRO A 422 13.02 27.97 -0.43
C PRO A 422 12.72 29.20 -1.31
N ASN A 423 12.57 30.37 -0.68
CA ASN A 423 12.10 31.61 -1.31
C ASN A 423 10.67 31.52 -1.91
N GLY A 424 9.85 30.57 -1.44
CA GLY A 424 8.45 30.41 -1.86
C GLY A 424 8.24 29.64 -3.17
N LEU A 425 9.28 28.99 -3.71
CA LEU A 425 9.21 28.24 -4.97
C LEU A 425 9.67 26.78 -4.80
N PRO A 426 9.02 25.79 -5.45
CA PRO A 426 9.45 24.39 -5.45
C PRO A 426 10.93 24.20 -5.79
N ILE A 427 11.61 23.40 -4.97
CA ILE A 427 12.96 22.91 -5.30
C ILE A 427 12.89 22.15 -6.63
N LYS A 428 13.78 22.51 -7.56
CA LYS A 428 13.85 21.91 -8.89
C LYS A 428 14.69 20.65 -8.89
N GLU A 429 14.41 19.78 -9.85
CA GLU A 429 15.25 18.63 -10.20
C GLU A 429 16.74 19.01 -10.29
N GLY A 430 17.61 18.13 -9.80
CA GLY A 430 19.07 18.34 -9.73
C GLY A 430 19.55 19.34 -8.67
N SER A 431 18.66 20.10 -8.03
CA SER A 431 19.03 20.97 -6.90
C SER A 431 19.37 20.14 -5.66
N VAL A 432 20.32 20.60 -4.84
CA VAL A 432 20.72 19.88 -3.62
C VAL A 432 19.75 20.19 -2.47
N LEU A 433 19.04 19.18 -1.98
CA LEU A 433 18.22 19.24 -0.76
C LEU A 433 19.03 18.74 0.44
N ARG A 434 18.81 19.33 1.63
CA ARG A 434 19.41 18.92 2.91
C ARG A 434 18.35 18.85 4.00
N ASP A 435 18.45 17.87 4.89
CA ASP A 435 17.61 17.75 6.08
C ASP A 435 18.42 17.32 7.31
N ALA A 436 19.08 18.29 7.96
CA ALA A 436 19.81 18.06 9.20
C ALA A 436 18.91 17.55 10.35
N ARG A 437 17.61 17.89 10.36
CA ARG A 437 16.68 17.42 11.39
C ARG A 437 16.36 15.94 11.21
N LEU A 438 16.22 15.48 9.97
CA LEU A 438 16.11 14.06 9.67
C LEU A 438 17.45 13.33 9.90
N ALA A 439 18.59 13.97 9.60
CA ALA A 439 19.91 13.43 9.92
C ALA A 439 20.07 13.16 11.43
N ASP A 440 19.71 14.11 12.28
CA ASP A 440 19.75 13.97 13.74
C ASP A 440 18.84 12.85 14.26
N THR A 441 17.61 12.76 13.73
CA THR A 441 16.66 11.68 14.08
C THR A 441 17.20 10.31 13.65
N LEU A 442 17.72 10.18 12.43
CA LEU A 442 18.35 8.95 11.94
C LEU A 442 19.60 8.59 12.75
N ARG A 443 20.43 9.57 13.13
CA ARG A 443 21.62 9.36 13.95
C ARG A 443 21.26 8.82 15.34
N LYS A 444 20.23 9.39 15.99
CA LYS A 444 19.69 8.85 17.25
C LYS A 444 19.17 7.41 17.10
N ILE A 445 18.51 7.08 15.98
CA ILE A 445 18.00 5.72 15.70
C ILE A 445 19.16 4.74 15.41
N ALA A 446 20.24 5.19 14.78
CA ALA A 446 21.42 4.38 14.47
C ALA A 446 22.26 4.07 15.72
N THR A 447 22.47 5.05 16.61
CA THR A 447 23.33 4.89 17.80
C THR A 447 22.59 4.43 19.06
N SER A 448 21.29 4.17 19.00
CA SER A 448 20.53 3.69 20.17
C SER A 448 20.75 2.20 20.42
N ARG A 449 20.95 1.83 21.70
CA ARG A 449 20.98 0.42 22.15
C ARG A 449 19.63 -0.29 21.99
N ASP A 450 18.52 0.45 22.05
CA ASP A 450 17.22 -0.01 21.59
C ASP A 450 16.51 1.11 20.80
N PRO A 451 16.59 1.10 19.46
CA PRO A 451 15.89 2.05 18.61
C PRO A 451 14.36 1.86 18.69
N SER A 452 13.89 0.66 19.06
CA SER A 452 12.47 0.32 19.24
C SER A 452 11.91 1.04 20.46
N HIS A 453 12.57 0.92 21.62
CA HIS A 453 12.20 1.68 22.81
C HIS A 453 12.28 3.18 22.56
N LEU A 454 13.38 3.67 21.95
CA LEU A 454 13.57 5.10 21.67
C LEU A 454 12.40 5.73 20.89
N PHE A 455 11.91 5.04 19.85
CA PHE A 455 10.84 5.55 18.98
C PHE A 455 9.42 5.34 19.52
N TYR A 456 9.15 4.20 20.16
CA TYR A 456 7.80 3.81 20.55
C TYR A 456 7.48 3.98 22.05
N ARG A 457 8.49 4.19 22.91
CA ARG A 457 8.32 4.28 24.38
C ARG A 457 9.15 5.38 25.08
N GLY A 458 10.22 5.87 24.46
CA GLY A 458 11.19 6.81 25.03
C GLY A 458 11.15 8.23 24.42
N GLU A 459 12.30 8.89 24.34
CA GLU A 459 12.41 10.33 24.02
C GLU A 459 11.70 10.75 22.71
N LEU A 460 11.79 9.95 21.65
CA LEU A 460 11.11 10.29 20.40
C LEU A 460 9.61 10.02 20.50
N ALA A 461 9.18 8.99 21.24
CA ALA A 461 7.76 8.71 21.47
C ALA A 461 7.04 9.89 22.14
N GLU A 462 7.66 10.51 23.14
CA GLU A 462 7.10 11.71 23.80
C GLU A 462 7.05 12.91 22.83
N ARG A 463 8.10 13.12 22.01
CA ARG A 463 8.08 14.15 20.95
C ARG A 463 6.94 13.93 19.96
N ILE A 464 6.72 12.69 19.53
CA ILE A 464 5.62 12.30 18.63
C ILE A 464 4.28 12.62 19.29
N VAL A 465 4.00 12.09 20.48
CA VAL A 465 2.71 12.29 21.16
C VAL A 465 2.45 13.76 21.46
N HIS A 466 3.47 14.52 21.83
CA HIS A 466 3.37 15.96 22.03
C HIS A 466 3.03 16.70 20.73
N GLU A 467 3.76 16.47 19.64
CA GLU A 467 3.53 17.13 18.35
C GLU A 467 2.15 16.78 17.77
N ILE A 468 1.79 15.49 17.74
CA ILE A 468 0.51 15.03 17.21
C ILE A 468 -0.66 15.66 18.01
N LYS A 469 -0.63 15.61 19.35
CA LYS A 469 -1.69 16.19 20.18
C LYS A 469 -1.77 17.71 20.07
N ALA A 470 -0.63 18.41 20.12
CA ALA A 470 -0.59 19.87 20.04
C ALA A 470 -1.11 20.42 18.70
N LYS A 471 -1.16 19.57 17.65
CA LYS A 471 -1.67 19.90 16.32
C LYS A 471 -3.01 19.21 16.00
N GLY A 472 -3.68 18.62 17.00
CA GLY A 472 -5.05 18.08 16.91
C GLY A 472 -5.20 16.67 16.35
N GLY A 473 -4.13 15.87 16.26
CA GLY A 473 -4.19 14.47 15.83
C GLY A 473 -4.41 13.47 16.98
N HIS A 474 -4.66 12.21 16.63
CA HIS A 474 -5.27 11.22 17.53
C HIS A 474 -4.30 10.21 18.19
N ILE A 475 -3.01 10.21 17.84
CA ILE A 475 -2.03 9.25 18.40
C ILE A 475 -1.75 9.54 19.88
N SER A 476 -1.98 8.55 20.75
CA SER A 476 -1.64 8.58 22.16
C SER A 476 -0.33 7.83 22.46
N LYS A 477 0.20 7.98 23.68
CA LYS A 477 1.34 7.18 24.16
C LYS A 477 1.02 5.68 24.17
N SER A 478 -0.21 5.30 24.53
CA SER A 478 -0.66 3.90 24.50
C SER A 478 -0.62 3.30 23.10
N ASP A 479 -0.94 4.09 22.07
CA ASP A 479 -0.91 3.64 20.67
C ASP A 479 0.51 3.33 20.19
N LEU A 480 1.49 4.14 20.57
CA LEU A 480 2.91 3.85 20.28
C LEU A 480 3.41 2.64 21.10
N VAL A 481 3.09 2.60 22.40
CA VAL A 481 3.54 1.54 23.32
C VAL A 481 3.00 0.16 22.93
N LEU A 482 1.79 0.10 22.37
CA LEU A 482 1.11 -1.14 21.94
C LEU A 482 1.34 -1.49 20.46
N PHE A 483 2.00 -0.63 19.67
CA PHE A 483 2.28 -0.94 18.27
C PHE A 483 3.31 -2.07 18.14
N SER A 484 3.04 -3.00 17.21
CA SER A 484 4.01 -3.96 16.70
C SER A 484 3.76 -4.24 15.22
N SER A 485 4.82 -4.36 14.45
CA SER A 485 4.78 -5.13 13.20
C SER A 485 4.63 -6.62 13.51
N SER A 486 4.08 -7.39 12.58
CA SER A 486 4.05 -8.86 12.64
C SER A 486 5.01 -9.49 11.62
N ILE A 487 5.42 -10.73 11.89
CA ILE A 487 6.10 -11.60 10.91
C ILE A 487 5.24 -12.86 10.76
N GLU A 488 4.81 -13.15 9.54
CA GLU A 488 3.81 -14.18 9.21
C GLU A 488 4.34 -15.03 8.04
N ASP A 489 3.83 -16.26 7.86
CA ASP A 489 4.10 -17.01 6.63
C ASP A 489 3.39 -16.34 5.44
N ALA A 490 4.07 -16.29 4.29
CA ALA A 490 3.54 -15.64 3.10
C ALA A 490 2.38 -16.43 2.47
N LEU A 491 1.36 -15.72 1.99
CA LEU A 491 0.35 -16.29 1.09
C LEU A 491 1.06 -16.82 -0.15
N THR A 492 1.07 -18.15 -0.32
CA THR A 492 1.83 -18.85 -1.36
C THR A 492 0.89 -19.62 -2.25
N VAL A 493 1.04 -19.47 -3.57
CA VAL A 493 0.24 -20.18 -4.58
C VAL A 493 1.12 -20.82 -5.64
N GLU A 494 0.70 -21.97 -6.14
CA GLU A 494 1.37 -22.69 -7.23
C GLU A 494 0.80 -22.24 -8.59
N LEU A 495 1.68 -21.77 -9.47
CA LEU A 495 1.37 -21.36 -10.84
C LEU A 495 1.35 -22.56 -11.80
N ALA A 496 0.78 -22.39 -12.99
CA ALA A 496 0.69 -23.46 -13.98
C ALA A 496 2.07 -23.94 -14.49
N SER A 497 3.12 -23.13 -14.33
CA SER A 497 4.52 -23.48 -14.57
C SER A 497 5.12 -24.48 -13.56
N GLY A 498 4.49 -24.66 -12.38
CA GLY A 498 5.12 -25.29 -11.22
C GLY A 498 6.03 -24.34 -10.41
N SER A 499 5.97 -23.03 -10.68
CA SER A 499 6.58 -22.00 -9.83
C SER A 499 5.69 -21.70 -8.62
N ARG A 500 6.28 -21.37 -7.46
CA ARG A 500 5.58 -20.87 -6.27
C ARG A 500 5.66 -19.34 -6.25
N LEU A 501 4.52 -18.66 -6.28
CA LEU A 501 4.42 -17.21 -6.09
C LEU A 501 3.98 -16.92 -4.65
N CYS A 502 4.77 -16.15 -3.90
CA CYS A 502 4.48 -15.80 -2.51
C CYS A 502 4.48 -14.29 -2.23
N GLY A 503 3.62 -13.87 -1.30
CA GLY A 503 3.45 -12.46 -0.93
C GLY A 503 2.54 -12.26 0.29
N PRO A 504 2.21 -11.01 0.65
CA PRO A 504 1.46 -10.68 1.86
C PRO A 504 -0.03 -11.09 1.83
N LEU A 505 -0.54 -11.46 3.00
CA LEU A 505 -1.97 -11.55 3.31
C LEU A 505 -2.62 -10.14 3.34
N PRO A 506 -3.97 -10.03 3.44
CA PRO A 506 -4.62 -8.76 3.77
C PRO A 506 -4.01 -8.13 5.04
N PRO A 507 -3.89 -6.80 5.14
CA PRO A 507 -4.55 -5.77 4.31
C PRO A 507 -3.91 -5.49 2.93
N SER A 508 -2.94 -6.26 2.45
CA SER A 508 -2.42 -6.14 1.08
C SER A 508 -3.45 -6.48 0.00
N SER A 509 -3.25 -5.91 -1.19
CA SER A 509 -3.93 -6.25 -2.44
C SER A 509 -3.34 -7.49 -3.15
N PHE A 510 -2.23 -8.07 -2.68
CA PHE A 510 -1.59 -9.25 -3.29
C PHE A 510 -2.51 -10.49 -3.41
N PRO A 511 -3.40 -10.81 -2.45
CA PRO A 511 -4.34 -11.93 -2.58
C PRO A 511 -5.32 -11.78 -3.76
N ALA A 512 -5.61 -10.54 -4.16
CA ALA A 512 -6.40 -10.24 -5.36
C ALA A 512 -5.54 -10.26 -6.64
N LEU A 513 -4.30 -9.79 -6.58
CA LEU A 513 -3.35 -9.84 -7.70
C LEU A 513 -3.11 -11.29 -8.17
N GLN A 514 -2.83 -12.20 -7.24
CA GLN A 514 -2.64 -13.61 -7.58
C GLN A 514 -3.92 -14.22 -8.18
N ALA A 515 -5.10 -13.84 -7.69
CA ALA A 515 -6.36 -14.34 -8.23
C ALA A 515 -6.57 -13.88 -9.68
N GLY A 516 -6.28 -12.61 -10.00
CA GLY A 516 -6.31 -12.10 -11.38
C GLY A 516 -5.32 -12.82 -12.31
N LEU A 517 -4.11 -13.11 -11.83
CA LEU A 517 -3.11 -13.87 -12.59
C LEU A 517 -3.57 -15.32 -12.82
N ARG A 518 -4.14 -15.97 -11.80
CA ARG A 518 -4.63 -17.35 -11.87
C ARG A 518 -5.88 -17.49 -12.75
N VAL A 519 -6.73 -16.45 -12.82
CA VAL A 519 -7.83 -16.35 -13.81
C VAL A 519 -7.27 -16.27 -15.24
N MET A 520 -6.19 -15.51 -15.46
CA MET A 520 -5.52 -15.45 -16.77
C MET A 520 -4.78 -16.74 -17.15
N GLU A 521 -4.29 -17.52 -16.18
CA GLU A 521 -3.71 -18.86 -16.43
C GLU A 521 -4.75 -19.92 -16.86
N ASN A 522 -6.06 -19.66 -16.74
CA ASN A 522 -7.06 -20.71 -16.91
C ASN A 522 -7.14 -21.23 -18.37
N ASN A 523 -7.19 -22.56 -18.50
CA ASN A 523 -7.21 -23.28 -19.76
C ASN A 523 -8.39 -22.95 -20.68
N SER A 524 -9.49 -22.41 -20.15
CA SER A 524 -10.60 -21.85 -20.93
C SER A 524 -10.16 -20.77 -21.93
N PHE A 525 -9.01 -20.11 -21.68
CA PHE A 525 -8.46 -19.04 -22.52
C PHE A 525 -7.08 -19.35 -23.11
N SER A 526 -6.33 -20.31 -22.57
CA SER A 526 -4.89 -20.51 -22.85
C SER A 526 -4.54 -20.70 -24.33
N ALA A 527 -5.41 -21.35 -25.11
CA ALA A 527 -5.24 -21.53 -26.56
C ALA A 527 -5.30 -20.21 -27.37
N ASN A 528 -5.96 -19.17 -26.83
CA ASN A 528 -6.05 -17.86 -27.45
C ASN A 528 -5.00 -16.86 -26.94
N LEU A 529 -4.55 -17.02 -25.69
CA LEU A 529 -3.63 -16.09 -25.00
C LEU A 529 -2.15 -16.28 -25.37
N THR A 530 -1.75 -17.48 -25.79
CA THR A 530 -0.35 -17.86 -26.06
C THR A 530 0.15 -17.50 -27.47
N SER A 531 -0.74 -17.12 -28.40
CA SER A 531 -0.33 -16.64 -29.73
C SER A 531 -0.07 -15.14 -29.74
N SER A 532 1.14 -14.74 -30.15
CA SER A 532 1.52 -13.33 -30.35
C SER A 532 0.71 -12.62 -31.45
N THR A 533 -0.09 -13.34 -32.24
CA THR A 533 -1.02 -12.76 -33.24
C THR A 533 -2.25 -12.11 -32.62
N ASN A 534 -2.56 -12.40 -31.35
CA ASN A 534 -3.90 -12.19 -30.77
C ASN A 534 -3.93 -11.06 -29.71
N GLU A 535 -3.18 -9.97 -29.92
CA GLU A 535 -3.00 -8.91 -28.91
C GLU A 535 -4.32 -8.30 -28.40
N ASP A 536 -5.29 -8.07 -29.28
CA ASP A 536 -6.63 -7.56 -28.91
C ASP A 536 -7.39 -8.52 -27.99
N ILE A 537 -7.17 -9.84 -28.15
CA ILE A 537 -7.83 -10.89 -27.38
C ILE A 537 -7.16 -11.00 -25.99
N PHE A 538 -5.83 -10.98 -25.96
CA PHE A 538 -5.06 -10.89 -24.71
C PHE A 538 -5.43 -9.64 -23.90
N ALA A 539 -5.49 -8.47 -24.54
CA ALA A 539 -5.87 -7.22 -23.89
C ALA A 539 -7.32 -7.25 -23.37
N HIS A 540 -8.26 -7.84 -24.11
CA HIS A 540 -9.65 -8.01 -23.66
C HIS A 540 -9.75 -8.86 -22.38
N TYR A 541 -9.18 -10.07 -22.38
CA TYR A 541 -9.20 -10.95 -21.21
C TYR A 541 -8.46 -10.33 -20.02
N LEU A 542 -7.31 -9.67 -20.27
CA LEU A 542 -6.55 -8.97 -19.24
C LEU A 542 -7.36 -7.85 -18.58
N ILE A 543 -8.11 -7.06 -19.34
CA ILE A 543 -8.98 -6.01 -18.77
C ILE A 543 -10.08 -6.63 -17.88
N GLU A 544 -10.76 -7.67 -18.35
CA GLU A 544 -11.84 -8.29 -17.57
C GLU A 544 -11.33 -9.04 -16.33
N ALA A 545 -10.21 -9.77 -16.43
CA ALA A 545 -9.56 -10.40 -15.29
C ALA A 545 -9.06 -9.37 -14.26
N THR A 546 -8.58 -8.20 -14.73
CA THR A 546 -8.20 -7.10 -13.83
C THR A 546 -9.42 -6.47 -13.15
N LYS A 547 -10.56 -6.29 -13.85
CA LYS A 547 -11.82 -5.84 -13.22
C LYS A 547 -12.31 -6.82 -12.16
N VAL A 548 -12.25 -8.12 -12.42
CA VAL A 548 -12.57 -9.17 -11.43
C VAL A 548 -11.65 -9.04 -10.23
N ALA A 549 -10.34 -8.99 -10.43
CA ALA A 549 -9.35 -8.89 -9.37
C ALA A 549 -9.47 -7.61 -8.54
N LEU A 550 -9.74 -6.46 -9.17
CA LEU A 550 -10.05 -5.21 -8.45
C LEU A 550 -11.34 -5.31 -7.63
N SER A 551 -12.36 -6.01 -8.12
CA SER A 551 -13.58 -6.28 -7.35
C SER A 551 -13.33 -7.18 -6.13
N LEU A 552 -12.35 -8.10 -6.19
CA LEU A 552 -11.92 -8.90 -5.04
C LEU A 552 -11.09 -8.08 -4.04
N ARG A 553 -10.35 -7.07 -4.52
CA ARG A 553 -9.45 -6.22 -3.75
C ARG A 553 -10.19 -5.31 -2.78
N ASP A 554 -11.29 -4.69 -3.22
CA ASP A 554 -12.13 -3.83 -2.36
C ASP A 554 -12.68 -4.59 -1.14
N ASP A 555 -12.92 -5.89 -1.36
CA ASP A 555 -13.42 -6.86 -0.39
C ASP A 555 -12.35 -7.33 0.64
N LEU A 556 -11.12 -6.78 0.59
CA LEU A 556 -10.03 -7.09 1.51
C LEU A 556 -9.91 -6.08 2.65
N GLY A 557 -9.25 -6.49 3.74
CA GLY A 557 -8.94 -5.66 4.91
C GLY A 557 -8.26 -6.50 6.00
N ASP A 558 -7.83 -5.85 7.07
CA ASP A 558 -7.11 -6.47 8.20
C ASP A 558 -7.87 -7.63 8.87
N SER A 559 -9.21 -7.59 8.83
CA SER A 559 -10.11 -8.52 9.53
C SER A 559 -10.74 -9.56 8.58
N VAL A 560 -10.02 -9.99 7.54
CA VAL A 560 -10.48 -11.03 6.61
C VAL A 560 -10.20 -12.41 7.18
N ASN A 561 -11.25 -13.23 7.31
CA ASN A 561 -11.15 -14.60 7.81
C ASN A 561 -10.36 -15.53 6.86
N ALA A 562 -9.65 -16.51 7.42
CA ALA A 562 -8.86 -17.50 6.70
C ALA A 562 -9.66 -18.24 5.61
N ASP A 563 -10.94 -18.57 5.87
CA ASP A 563 -11.84 -19.20 4.88
C ASP A 563 -11.95 -18.37 3.58
N ARG A 564 -11.95 -17.03 3.68
CA ARG A 564 -11.98 -16.14 2.51
C ARG A 564 -10.66 -16.17 1.75
N ILE A 565 -9.53 -16.24 2.45
CA ILE A 565 -8.20 -16.38 1.84
C ILE A 565 -8.10 -17.71 1.09
N ALA A 566 -8.45 -18.81 1.75
CA ALA A 566 -8.46 -20.15 1.17
C ALA A 566 -9.31 -20.19 -0.10
N ASN A 567 -10.51 -19.59 -0.06
CA ASN A 567 -11.38 -19.46 -1.23
C ASN A 567 -10.73 -18.65 -2.37
N LEU A 568 -10.17 -17.46 -2.08
CA LEU A 568 -9.45 -16.59 -3.03
C LEU A 568 -8.26 -17.30 -3.72
N THR A 569 -7.65 -18.29 -3.09
CA THR A 569 -6.58 -19.12 -3.66
C THR A 569 -7.05 -20.43 -4.29
N SER A 570 -8.32 -20.83 -4.09
CA SER A 570 -8.80 -22.17 -4.49
C SER A 570 -9.03 -22.27 -5.99
N LEU A 571 -8.61 -23.38 -6.60
CA LEU A 571 -8.77 -23.61 -8.04
C LEU A 571 -10.24 -23.54 -8.48
N ALA A 572 -11.17 -24.06 -7.66
CA ALA A 572 -12.61 -24.02 -7.97
C ALA A 572 -13.15 -22.59 -8.05
N PHE A 573 -12.72 -21.69 -7.15
CA PHE A 573 -13.10 -20.29 -7.18
C PHE A 573 -12.48 -19.54 -8.37
N ILE A 574 -11.20 -19.78 -8.67
CA ILE A 574 -10.53 -19.23 -9.85
C ILE A 574 -11.21 -19.68 -11.14
N VAL A 575 -11.66 -20.94 -11.24
CA VAL A 575 -12.41 -21.44 -12.39
C VAL A 575 -13.76 -20.73 -12.52
N ALA A 576 -14.53 -20.62 -11.43
CA ALA A 576 -15.81 -19.90 -11.45
C ALA A 576 -15.67 -18.42 -11.82
N LEU A 577 -14.62 -17.73 -11.35
CA LEU A 577 -14.31 -16.35 -11.72
C LEU A 577 -13.91 -16.20 -13.20
N ALA A 578 -13.19 -17.18 -13.75
CA ALA A 578 -12.89 -17.20 -15.18
C ALA A 578 -14.15 -17.42 -16.03
N GLU A 579 -15.09 -18.24 -15.57
CA GLU A 579 -16.37 -18.47 -16.24
C GLU A 579 -17.30 -17.23 -16.28
N GLU A 580 -17.05 -16.19 -15.46
CA GLU A 580 -17.70 -14.87 -15.63
C GLU A 580 -17.26 -14.14 -16.92
N ILE A 581 -16.08 -14.46 -17.48
CA ILE A 581 -15.44 -13.68 -18.54
C ILE A 581 -15.79 -14.21 -19.93
N GLY A 582 -16.89 -13.68 -20.49
CA GLY A 582 -17.28 -13.91 -21.89
C GLY A 582 -16.49 -13.07 -22.91
N GLU A 583 -16.74 -13.28 -24.20
CA GLU A 583 -16.04 -12.60 -25.32
C GLU A 583 -16.31 -11.09 -25.46
N SER A 584 -17.26 -10.56 -24.67
CA SER A 584 -17.67 -9.16 -24.66
C SER A 584 -17.55 -8.62 -23.24
N ALA A 585 -17.10 -7.38 -23.10
CA ALA A 585 -16.84 -6.74 -21.81
C ALA A 585 -18.05 -6.82 -20.87
N ALA A 586 -17.80 -7.09 -19.59
CA ALA A 586 -18.86 -7.15 -18.58
C ALA A 586 -19.60 -5.81 -18.50
N LYS A 587 -20.94 -5.89 -18.42
CA LYS A 587 -21.84 -4.73 -18.30
C LYS A 587 -21.77 -4.05 -16.93
N SER A 588 -21.06 -4.63 -15.98
CA SER A 588 -20.85 -4.03 -14.66
C SER A 588 -19.80 -2.92 -14.77
N GLU A 589 -20.13 -1.76 -14.23
CA GLU A 589 -19.17 -0.68 -13.96
C GLU A 589 -18.27 -1.07 -12.77
N ARG A 590 -17.49 -2.16 -12.91
CA ARG A 590 -16.30 -2.48 -12.10
C ARG A 590 -15.16 -1.47 -12.42
N VAL A 591 -15.52 -0.21 -12.67
CA VAL A 591 -14.66 0.91 -13.08
C VAL A 591 -14.40 1.74 -11.84
N MET A 592 -13.18 1.67 -11.33
CA MET A 592 -12.79 2.31 -10.10
C MET A 592 -12.56 3.81 -10.34
N ASN A 593 -13.47 4.65 -9.86
CA ASN A 593 -13.28 6.10 -9.80
C ASN A 593 -12.28 6.48 -8.70
N SER A 594 -11.03 6.03 -8.84
CA SER A 594 -9.92 6.37 -7.96
C SER A 594 -8.64 6.62 -8.76
N VAL A 595 -8.58 7.77 -9.43
CA VAL A 595 -7.31 8.46 -9.69
C VAL A 595 -6.76 8.91 -8.33
N SER A 596 -6.13 7.98 -7.61
CA SER A 596 -5.56 8.26 -6.30
C SER A 596 -4.09 8.62 -6.43
N ASP A 597 -3.69 9.71 -5.80
CA ASP A 597 -2.31 10.17 -5.72
C ASP A 597 -1.50 9.34 -4.71
N VAL A 598 -1.75 8.04 -4.63
CA VAL A 598 -1.01 7.12 -3.79
C VAL A 598 0.44 7.09 -4.25
N SER A 599 1.35 7.30 -3.30
CA SER A 599 2.78 7.40 -3.55
C SER A 599 3.53 6.62 -2.49
N THR A 600 4.53 5.90 -2.96
CA THR A 600 5.08 4.72 -2.30
C THR A 600 6.42 4.43 -2.97
N ALA A 601 7.42 4.08 -2.17
CA ALA A 601 8.75 3.70 -2.65
C ALA A 601 8.89 2.18 -2.63
N HIS A 602 9.65 1.63 -3.59
CA HIS A 602 9.78 0.19 -3.77
C HIS A 602 11.23 -0.20 -4.07
N LEU A 603 11.64 -1.34 -3.52
CA LEU A 603 12.99 -1.89 -3.64
C LEU A 603 12.91 -3.42 -3.68
N ASN A 604 13.70 -4.02 -4.55
CA ASN A 604 13.93 -5.46 -4.60
C ASN A 604 15.42 -5.76 -4.48
N VAL A 605 15.74 -6.87 -3.82
CA VAL A 605 17.11 -7.38 -3.67
C VAL A 605 17.10 -8.89 -3.87
N VAL A 606 18.03 -9.41 -4.68
CA VAL A 606 18.44 -10.81 -4.72
C VAL A 606 19.92 -10.87 -4.38
N ASP A 607 20.30 -11.64 -3.35
CA ASP A 607 21.70 -11.83 -2.96
C ASP A 607 22.35 -13.07 -3.58
N GLU A 608 23.67 -13.18 -3.41
CA GLU A 608 24.48 -14.28 -3.97
C GLU A 608 24.22 -15.66 -3.34
N ASN A 609 23.54 -15.71 -2.20
CA ASN A 609 23.06 -16.95 -1.59
C ASN A 609 21.67 -17.35 -2.13
N GLY A 610 21.08 -16.52 -2.99
CA GLY A 610 19.77 -16.72 -3.58
C GLY A 610 18.60 -16.33 -2.65
N ASN A 611 18.86 -15.60 -1.55
CA ASN A 611 17.78 -14.99 -0.79
C ASN A 611 17.17 -13.83 -1.61
N ALA A 612 15.88 -13.59 -1.43
CA ALA A 612 15.18 -12.51 -2.11
C ALA A 612 14.34 -11.68 -1.13
N VAL A 613 14.29 -10.37 -1.38
CA VAL A 613 13.45 -9.43 -0.66
C VAL A 613 12.76 -8.50 -1.63
N ALA A 614 11.45 -8.37 -1.50
CA ALA A 614 10.67 -7.30 -2.10
C ALA A 614 10.11 -6.43 -0.96
N VAL A 615 10.37 -5.12 -0.97
CA VAL A 615 9.91 -4.19 0.08
C VAL A 615 9.19 -2.98 -0.52
N THR A 616 8.03 -2.66 0.05
CA THR A 616 7.23 -1.48 -0.29
C THR A 616 7.05 -0.65 0.98
N MET A 617 7.43 0.63 0.92
CA MET A 617 7.25 1.59 2.01
C MET A 617 6.42 2.77 1.53
N GLY A 618 5.53 3.30 2.38
CA GLY A 618 4.52 4.28 1.95
C GLY A 618 4.10 5.27 3.04
N LEU A 619 3.71 6.46 2.59
CA LEU A 619 3.00 7.48 3.38
C LEU A 619 1.48 7.48 3.09
N ASN A 620 1.02 6.48 2.35
CA ASN A 620 -0.29 6.39 1.69
C ASN A 620 -0.41 7.35 0.48
N ARG A 621 -0.63 8.66 0.64
CA ARG A 621 -0.67 9.63 -0.50
C ARG A 621 0.65 10.38 -0.73
N GLN A 622 0.73 11.21 -1.78
CA GLN A 622 1.88 12.09 -2.03
C GLN A 622 2.12 13.03 -0.84
N PHE A 623 3.27 12.88 -0.16
CA PHE A 623 3.61 13.50 1.12
C PHE A 623 2.62 13.19 2.27
N GLY A 624 1.88 12.07 2.18
CA GLY A 624 0.92 11.61 3.18
C GLY A 624 -0.11 12.67 3.57
N SER A 625 -0.07 13.09 4.82
CA SER A 625 -0.96 14.12 5.40
C SER A 625 -0.63 15.56 4.99
N LEU A 626 0.38 15.76 4.12
CA LEU A 626 0.99 17.04 3.81
C LEU A 626 1.51 17.76 5.08
N ARG A 627 2.01 16.98 6.05
CA ARG A 627 2.67 17.46 7.27
C ARG A 627 4.02 16.77 7.42
N ARG A 628 5.06 17.54 7.73
CA ARG A 628 6.40 17.07 8.11
C ARG A 628 6.70 17.49 9.53
N SER A 629 7.29 16.60 10.32
CA SER A 629 7.52 16.83 11.73
C SER A 629 8.47 18.00 11.96
N GLU A 630 7.97 19.02 12.66
CA GLU A 630 8.73 20.21 13.07
C GLU A 630 9.83 19.87 14.09
N SER A 631 9.73 18.70 14.74
CA SER A 631 10.67 18.21 15.75
C SER A 631 11.57 17.03 15.31
N LEU A 632 11.16 16.22 14.32
CA LEU A 632 11.86 14.99 13.88
C LEU A 632 12.21 14.92 12.38
N GLY A 633 11.61 15.75 11.53
CA GLY A 633 12.01 15.94 10.14
C GLY A 633 11.48 14.93 9.10
N PHE A 634 10.87 13.81 9.50
CA PHE A 634 10.18 12.93 8.56
C PHE A 634 8.74 13.42 8.25
N VAL A 635 8.19 12.97 7.12
CA VAL A 635 6.82 13.24 6.69
C VAL A 635 5.83 12.27 7.35
N TRP A 636 4.64 12.75 7.71
CA TRP A 636 3.57 12.01 8.37
C TRP A 636 2.60 11.39 7.36
N ASN A 637 2.30 10.09 7.47
CA ASN A 637 1.31 9.41 6.64
C ASN A 637 -0.11 10.01 6.74
N ASN A 638 -0.98 9.70 5.79
CA ASN A 638 -2.44 9.87 5.92
C ASN A 638 -3.20 8.53 5.84
N ALA A 639 -2.63 7.45 6.36
CA ALA A 639 -3.14 6.10 6.10
C ALA A 639 -4.55 5.85 6.64
N LEU A 640 -5.06 6.64 7.58
CA LEU A 640 -6.48 6.57 7.97
C LEU A 640 -7.39 6.78 6.76
N SER A 641 -7.00 7.62 5.79
CA SER A 641 -7.77 7.89 4.58
C SER A 641 -8.00 6.66 3.69
N ALA A 642 -7.26 5.56 3.93
CA ALA A 642 -7.39 4.30 3.19
C ALA A 642 -8.38 3.31 3.84
N PHE A 643 -9.07 3.67 4.92
CA PHE A 643 -10.27 2.94 5.36
C PHE A 643 -11.49 3.29 4.50
N SER A 644 -12.34 2.30 4.27
CA SER A 644 -13.61 2.46 3.56
C SER A 644 -14.52 3.45 4.29
N HIS A 645 -15.21 4.29 3.52
CA HIS A 645 -16.18 5.25 4.04
C HIS A 645 -17.58 4.62 4.23
N GLN A 646 -17.72 3.33 3.93
CA GLN A 646 -18.92 2.55 4.25
C GLN A 646 -18.86 2.18 5.73
N SER A 647 -19.54 2.99 6.55
CA SER A 647 -19.59 2.84 8.01
C SER A 647 -20.33 1.56 8.40
N GLN A 648 -19.61 0.62 9.03
CA GLN A 648 -20.04 -0.71 9.48
C GLN A 648 -20.15 -1.78 8.37
N GLY A 649 -19.89 -3.03 8.74
CA GLY A 649 -19.98 -4.22 7.86
C GLY A 649 -18.81 -4.43 6.90
N HIS A 650 -18.25 -3.36 6.32
CA HIS A 650 -17.19 -3.48 5.31
C HIS A 650 -15.89 -4.09 5.89
N PRO A 651 -15.19 -5.03 5.21
CA PRO A 651 -13.94 -5.64 5.68
C PRO A 651 -12.84 -4.60 5.99
N ASN A 652 -12.81 -3.52 5.23
CA ASN A 652 -11.95 -2.34 5.44
C ASN A 652 -12.66 -1.15 6.15
N SER A 653 -13.67 -1.39 7.00
CA SER A 653 -14.21 -0.34 7.90
C SER A 653 -13.13 0.10 8.90
N LEU A 654 -13.07 1.41 9.21
CA LEU A 654 -12.22 1.97 10.26
C LEU A 654 -12.59 1.38 11.63
N GLN A 655 -11.59 0.90 12.38
CA GLN A 655 -11.73 0.41 13.76
C GLN A 655 -10.43 0.65 14.55
N PRO A 656 -10.48 0.89 15.87
CA PRO A 656 -9.30 0.98 16.74
C PRO A 656 -8.26 -0.13 16.54
N LYS A 657 -6.98 0.23 16.48
CA LYS A 657 -5.79 -0.63 16.25
C LYS A 657 -5.71 -1.34 14.88
N LYS A 658 -6.77 -1.29 14.07
CA LYS A 658 -6.83 -1.96 12.77
C LYS A 658 -5.86 -1.32 11.78
N ARG A 659 -5.34 -2.09 10.83
CA ARG A 659 -4.50 -1.63 9.72
C ARG A 659 -5.36 -1.39 8.47
N PRO A 660 -5.26 -0.25 7.76
CA PRO A 660 -6.07 0.01 6.57
C PRO A 660 -5.57 -0.79 5.36
N ALA A 661 -6.48 -1.11 4.43
CA ALA A 661 -6.16 -1.74 3.15
C ALA A 661 -5.01 -1.01 2.42
N THR A 662 -4.19 -1.74 1.66
CA THR A 662 -3.06 -1.17 0.94
C THR A 662 -2.87 -1.75 -0.46
N GLY A 663 -2.49 -0.89 -1.41
CA GLY A 663 -2.05 -1.25 -2.75
C GLY A 663 -0.60 -1.74 -2.83
N ALA A 664 0.09 -1.94 -1.70
CA ALA A 664 1.41 -2.55 -1.67
C ALA A 664 1.33 -4.05 -1.99
N MET A 665 2.05 -4.49 -3.02
CA MET A 665 2.08 -5.90 -3.46
C MET A 665 3.51 -6.43 -3.68
N PRO A 666 4.38 -6.42 -2.66
CA PRO A 666 5.71 -7.06 -2.75
C PRO A 666 5.58 -8.59 -2.86
N PHE A 667 6.29 -9.22 -3.78
CA PHE A 667 6.23 -10.66 -4.02
C PHE A 667 7.60 -11.26 -4.36
N VAL A 668 7.73 -12.57 -4.13
CA VAL A 668 8.82 -13.39 -4.65
C VAL A 668 8.19 -14.58 -5.38
N MET A 669 8.74 -14.92 -6.55
CA MET A 669 8.41 -16.12 -7.30
C MET A 669 9.65 -17.02 -7.36
N VAL A 670 9.48 -18.28 -6.96
CA VAL A 670 10.56 -19.27 -6.90
C VAL A 670 10.19 -20.53 -7.67
N ASN A 671 11.18 -21.22 -8.22
CA ASN A 671 10.96 -22.50 -8.86
C ASN A 671 10.53 -23.55 -7.82
N GLY A 672 9.41 -24.23 -8.03
CA GLY A 672 8.87 -25.22 -7.08
C GLY A 672 9.69 -26.51 -6.94
N ARG A 673 10.78 -26.69 -7.71
CA ARG A 673 11.66 -27.86 -7.64
C ARG A 673 13.10 -27.54 -7.25
N THR A 674 13.64 -26.43 -7.74
CA THR A 674 15.05 -26.04 -7.50
C THR A 674 15.23 -24.99 -6.41
N GLU A 675 14.13 -24.43 -5.87
CA GLU A 675 14.15 -23.38 -4.84
C GLU A 675 14.94 -22.12 -5.28
N GLU A 676 15.10 -21.94 -6.59
CA GLU A 676 15.75 -20.77 -7.16
C GLU A 676 14.74 -19.65 -7.35
N VAL A 677 15.13 -18.44 -6.97
CA VAL A 677 14.38 -17.21 -7.25
C VAL A 677 14.33 -16.98 -8.76
N GLU A 678 13.11 -16.96 -9.31
CA GLU A 678 12.82 -16.78 -10.75
C GLU A 678 12.40 -15.34 -11.06
N LEU A 679 11.62 -14.70 -10.17
CA LEU A 679 11.20 -13.30 -10.28
C LEU A 679 11.01 -12.69 -8.88
N VAL A 680 11.58 -11.51 -8.64
CA VAL A 680 11.30 -10.67 -7.47
C VAL A 680 10.70 -9.36 -7.95
N GLY A 681 9.73 -8.83 -7.21
CA GLY A 681 9.13 -7.58 -7.60
C GLY A 681 8.00 -7.10 -6.72
N GLY A 682 7.31 -6.12 -7.27
CA GLY A 682 6.07 -5.62 -6.74
C GLY A 682 5.56 -4.47 -7.60
N ALA A 683 4.45 -3.92 -7.14
CA ALA A 683 4.01 -2.59 -7.50
C ALA A 683 3.28 -1.98 -6.30
N THR A 684 3.01 -0.70 -6.42
CA THR A 684 2.56 0.11 -5.30
C THR A 684 1.44 1.05 -5.74
N GLY A 685 0.25 0.86 -5.19
CA GLY A 685 -0.69 1.98 -5.06
C GLY A 685 -2.10 1.77 -5.61
N ASP A 686 -2.46 2.56 -6.61
CA ASP A 686 -3.85 2.79 -7.04
C ASP A 686 -4.45 1.62 -7.87
N GLY A 687 -5.61 1.82 -8.49
CA GLY A 687 -6.17 0.85 -9.44
C GLY A 687 -5.28 0.66 -10.66
N SER A 688 -4.62 1.73 -11.12
CA SER A 688 -3.78 1.73 -12.32
C SER A 688 -2.45 0.98 -12.12
N SER A 689 -1.84 1.11 -10.95
CA SER A 689 -0.64 0.37 -10.55
C SER A 689 -0.91 -1.13 -10.40
N PHE A 690 -2.12 -1.50 -10.01
CA PHE A 690 -2.60 -2.88 -10.01
C PHE A 690 -2.77 -3.42 -11.45
N SER A 691 -3.45 -2.67 -12.33
CA SER A 691 -3.56 -2.99 -13.77
C SER A 691 -2.19 -3.18 -14.42
N ALA A 692 -1.24 -2.29 -14.15
CA ALA A 692 0.11 -2.35 -14.71
C ALA A 692 0.91 -3.59 -14.27
N LEU A 693 0.83 -3.97 -12.99
CA LEU A 693 1.52 -5.17 -12.50
C LEU A 693 0.90 -6.45 -13.05
N LEU A 694 -0.43 -6.57 -13.03
CA LEU A 694 -1.11 -7.77 -13.57
C LEU A 694 -0.87 -7.93 -15.08
N ALA A 695 -0.84 -6.84 -15.83
CA ALA A 695 -0.42 -6.83 -17.24
C ALA A 695 1.02 -7.34 -17.41
N THR A 696 1.96 -6.84 -16.62
CA THR A 696 3.38 -7.21 -16.69
C THR A 696 3.59 -8.69 -16.32
N LEU A 697 2.95 -9.17 -15.25
CA LEU A 697 3.02 -10.57 -14.83
C LEU A 697 2.39 -11.52 -15.86
N SER A 698 1.24 -11.17 -16.43
CA SER A 698 0.59 -11.97 -17.48
C SER A 698 1.47 -12.09 -18.72
N ARG A 699 2.16 -11.01 -19.12
CA ARG A 699 3.14 -11.03 -20.22
C ARG A 699 4.34 -11.93 -19.93
N LEU A 700 4.92 -11.79 -18.74
CA LEU A 700 6.10 -12.55 -18.30
C LEU A 700 5.84 -14.05 -18.16
N ILE A 701 4.71 -14.43 -17.53
CA ILE A 701 4.44 -15.78 -17.07
C ILE A 701 3.63 -16.59 -18.09
N ILE A 702 2.62 -15.97 -18.72
CA ILE A 702 1.67 -16.67 -19.60
C ILE A 702 2.08 -16.57 -21.07
N ARG A 703 2.69 -15.46 -21.48
CA ARG A 703 3.20 -15.24 -22.85
C ARG A 703 4.71 -15.42 -23.00
N GLY A 704 5.45 -15.56 -21.89
CA GLY A 704 6.90 -15.76 -21.91
C GLY A 704 7.70 -14.56 -22.44
N GLU A 705 7.14 -13.35 -22.41
CA GLU A 705 7.79 -12.14 -22.95
C GLU A 705 9.06 -11.76 -22.16
N GLN A 706 9.95 -11.00 -22.80
CA GLN A 706 11.17 -10.53 -22.14
C GLN A 706 10.86 -9.45 -21.11
N LEU A 707 11.77 -9.27 -20.15
CA LEU A 707 11.51 -8.47 -18.94
C LEU A 707 11.31 -6.98 -19.24
N ASP A 708 12.15 -6.44 -20.12
CA ASP A 708 12.10 -5.09 -20.64
C ASP A 708 10.90 -4.88 -21.57
N GLU A 709 10.63 -5.82 -22.48
CA GLU A 709 9.46 -5.80 -23.36
C GLU A 709 8.14 -5.77 -22.57
N ALA A 710 8.00 -6.63 -21.55
CA ALA A 710 6.79 -6.73 -20.74
C ALA A 710 6.54 -5.47 -19.90
N VAL A 711 7.60 -4.84 -19.37
CA VAL A 711 7.50 -3.60 -18.57
C VAL A 711 7.26 -2.37 -19.46
N ALA A 712 7.92 -2.28 -20.62
CA ALA A 712 7.77 -1.20 -21.57
C ALA A 712 6.51 -1.31 -22.45
N ALA A 713 5.82 -2.46 -22.44
CA ALA A 713 4.59 -2.68 -23.20
C ALA A 713 3.54 -1.57 -22.97
N PRO A 714 2.78 -1.15 -24.01
CA PRO A 714 1.73 -0.17 -23.85
C PRO A 714 0.61 -0.67 -22.93
N ARG A 715 0.14 0.19 -22.04
CA ARG A 715 -0.84 -0.16 -21.01
C ARG A 715 -2.24 0.32 -21.33
N ILE A 716 -3.21 -0.45 -20.86
CA ILE A 716 -4.60 -0.07 -20.69
C ILE A 716 -4.90 -0.30 -19.21
N ASP A 717 -5.36 0.74 -18.52
CA ASP A 717 -5.80 0.63 -17.14
C ASP A 717 -7.25 0.16 -17.10
N ALA A 718 -7.47 -1.04 -16.57
CA ALA A 718 -8.80 -1.60 -16.41
C ALA A 718 -9.64 -0.91 -15.31
N ALA A 719 -8.99 -0.20 -14.38
CA ALA A 719 -9.65 0.54 -13.31
C ALA A 719 -10.35 1.80 -13.86
N SER A 720 -9.64 2.61 -14.65
CA SER A 720 -10.16 3.87 -15.21
C SER A 720 -10.66 3.77 -16.67
N GLY A 721 -10.36 2.67 -17.37
CA GLY A 721 -10.59 2.53 -18.81
C GLY A 721 -9.63 3.37 -19.67
N ALA A 722 -8.61 4.01 -19.08
CA ALA A 722 -7.72 4.88 -19.83
C ALA A 722 -6.50 4.13 -20.42
N PHE A 723 -6.01 4.57 -21.58
CA PHE A 723 -4.95 3.88 -22.34
C PHE A 723 -3.78 4.77 -22.75
N GLU A 724 -2.59 4.17 -22.84
CA GLU A 724 -1.38 4.83 -23.32
C GLU A 724 -1.35 4.93 -24.86
N SER A 725 -0.67 5.93 -25.40
CA SER A 725 -0.61 6.19 -26.85
C SER A 725 -0.21 4.97 -27.71
N GLY A 726 0.66 4.08 -27.22
CA GLY A 726 1.02 2.83 -27.92
C GLY A 726 -0.11 1.80 -28.00
N ALA A 727 -1.11 1.85 -27.10
CA ALA A 727 -2.25 0.93 -27.08
C ALA A 727 -3.41 1.39 -27.98
N LEU A 728 -3.32 2.58 -28.59
CA LEU A 728 -4.35 3.17 -29.45
C LEU A 728 -4.83 2.24 -30.59
N VAL A 729 -3.94 1.38 -31.09
CA VAL A 729 -4.25 0.40 -32.15
C VAL A 729 -5.30 -0.62 -31.75
N HIS A 730 -5.39 -0.98 -30.46
CA HIS A 730 -6.34 -1.98 -29.92
C HIS A 730 -7.71 -1.39 -29.64
N VAL A 731 -7.80 -0.07 -29.43
CA VAL A 731 -9.00 0.64 -28.90
C VAL A 731 -10.25 0.38 -29.75
N ARG A 732 -10.12 0.32 -31.09
CA ARG A 732 -11.26 0.04 -31.98
C ARG A 732 -11.77 -1.41 -31.82
N SER A 733 -10.87 -2.36 -31.60
CA SER A 733 -11.18 -3.79 -31.46
C SER A 733 -11.81 -4.08 -30.10
N LEU A 734 -11.21 -3.51 -29.05
CA LEU A 734 -11.74 -3.57 -27.69
C LEU A 734 -13.09 -2.84 -27.56
N GLY A 735 -13.26 -1.70 -28.24
CA GLY A 735 -14.54 -1.00 -28.35
C GLY A 735 -15.63 -1.82 -29.05
N ALA A 736 -15.26 -2.61 -30.07
CA ALA A 736 -16.20 -3.56 -30.71
C ALA A 736 -16.61 -4.73 -29.78
N ARG A 737 -15.77 -5.07 -28.78
CA ARG A 737 -16.11 -5.97 -27.67
C ARG A 737 -16.87 -5.29 -26.52
N GLY A 738 -17.12 -3.99 -26.60
CA GLY A 738 -17.88 -3.21 -25.60
C GLY A 738 -17.04 -2.50 -24.54
N HIS A 739 -15.70 -2.48 -24.63
CA HIS A 739 -14.89 -1.68 -23.71
C HIS A 739 -15.01 -0.17 -24.02
N SER A 740 -15.45 0.60 -23.03
CA SER A 740 -15.33 2.07 -23.07
C SER A 740 -13.89 2.46 -22.69
N LEU A 741 -13.15 3.06 -23.62
CA LEU A 741 -11.73 3.38 -23.46
C LEU A 741 -11.43 4.84 -23.80
N SER A 742 -10.59 5.49 -23.00
CA SER A 742 -10.22 6.92 -23.16
C SER A 742 -8.71 7.14 -23.21
N PRO A 743 -8.18 8.12 -23.98
CA PRO A 743 -6.75 8.36 -24.03
C PRO A 743 -6.27 8.94 -22.69
N LEU A 744 -5.11 8.48 -22.21
CA LEU A 744 -4.49 9.01 -20.99
C LEU A 744 -4.10 10.50 -21.15
N LEU A 745 -4.76 11.36 -20.38
CA LEU A 745 -4.50 12.80 -20.30
C LEU A 745 -3.77 13.14 -18.99
N GLY A 746 -2.45 12.95 -18.93
CA GLY A 746 -1.66 13.32 -17.75
C GLY A 746 -0.38 12.51 -17.55
N ARG A 747 -0.05 12.22 -16.28
CA ARG A 747 1.09 11.37 -15.91
C ARG A 747 0.90 9.94 -16.45
N PRO A 748 1.97 9.23 -16.86
CA PRO A 748 1.89 7.83 -17.26
C PRO A 748 1.48 6.91 -16.09
N PHE A 749 0.81 5.81 -16.41
CA PHE A 749 0.17 4.94 -15.41
C PHE A 749 1.09 3.90 -14.78
N GLY A 750 0.84 3.61 -13.50
CA GLY A 750 1.35 2.43 -12.81
C GLY A 750 2.88 2.32 -12.77
N ALA A 751 3.56 3.46 -12.61
CA ALA A 751 4.99 3.67 -12.74
C ALA A 751 5.90 2.94 -11.72
N ALA A 752 5.38 1.90 -11.06
CA ALA A 752 5.92 1.30 -9.84
C ALA A 752 6.42 -0.16 -10.01
N THR A 753 6.48 -0.69 -11.25
CA THR A 753 7.08 -2.01 -11.48
C THR A 753 8.60 -1.91 -11.53
N ALA A 754 9.25 -2.38 -10.46
CA ALA A 754 10.67 -2.69 -10.41
C ALA A 754 10.80 -4.21 -10.26
N LEU A 755 11.62 -4.86 -11.09
CA LEU A 755 11.64 -6.32 -11.23
C LEU A 755 13.07 -6.87 -11.40
N VAL A 756 13.33 -8.02 -10.79
CA VAL A 756 14.54 -8.85 -11.01
C VAL A 756 14.09 -10.23 -11.46
N LYS A 757 14.40 -10.63 -12.70
CA LYS A 757 14.08 -11.95 -13.29
C LYS A 757 15.37 -12.76 -13.44
N ARG A 758 15.34 -14.06 -13.15
CA ARG A 758 16.45 -14.96 -13.52
C ARG A 758 16.28 -15.43 -14.96
N ASP A 759 17.34 -15.36 -15.76
CA ASP A 759 17.35 -15.90 -17.12
C ASP A 759 17.64 -17.41 -17.14
N SER A 760 17.48 -18.05 -18.30
CA SER A 760 17.75 -19.49 -18.48
C SER A 760 19.24 -19.86 -18.45
N GLY A 761 20.14 -18.86 -18.43
CA GLY A 761 21.57 -19.03 -18.14
C GLY A 761 21.91 -18.83 -16.65
N GLY A 762 20.92 -18.62 -15.77
CA GLY A 762 21.06 -18.41 -14.34
C GLY A 762 21.39 -16.96 -13.93
N ARG A 763 21.55 -16.03 -14.88
CA ARG A 763 21.91 -14.63 -14.64
C ARG A 763 20.71 -13.82 -14.17
N LEU A 764 20.95 -12.71 -13.47
CA LEU A 764 19.89 -11.86 -12.93
C LEU A 764 19.68 -10.64 -13.83
N ALA A 765 18.60 -10.63 -14.61
CA ALA A 765 18.18 -9.48 -15.39
C ALA A 765 17.30 -8.55 -14.54
N ALA A 766 17.66 -7.27 -14.48
CA ALA A 766 17.00 -6.25 -13.68
C ALA A 766 16.49 -5.10 -14.55
N VAL A 767 15.26 -4.66 -14.28
CA VAL A 767 14.63 -3.50 -14.94
C VAL A 767 13.68 -2.78 -13.98
N CYS A 768 13.37 -1.52 -14.28
CA CYS A 768 12.20 -0.85 -13.72
C CYS A 768 11.47 -0.07 -14.79
N ASP A 769 10.28 0.39 -14.43
CA ASP A 769 9.42 1.14 -15.31
C ASP A 769 10.04 2.49 -15.74
N PRO A 770 10.28 2.75 -17.04
CA PRO A 770 10.69 4.07 -17.54
C PRO A 770 9.72 5.20 -17.13
N ARG A 771 8.45 4.86 -16.86
CA ARG A 771 7.43 5.81 -16.40
C ARG A 771 7.74 6.40 -15.03
N GLY A 772 8.57 5.73 -14.22
CA GLY A 772 9.01 6.20 -12.90
C GLY A 772 10.01 7.36 -12.92
N ARG A 773 10.56 7.71 -14.10
CA ARG A 773 11.62 8.72 -14.29
C ARG A 773 12.88 8.46 -13.44
N VAL A 774 13.38 7.23 -13.54
CA VAL A 774 14.62 6.78 -12.88
C VAL A 774 15.59 6.28 -13.95
N ASP A 775 16.59 7.08 -14.29
CA ASP A 775 17.50 6.79 -15.42
C ASP A 775 18.32 5.51 -15.24
N ARG A 776 18.68 5.17 -13.98
CA ARG A 776 19.41 3.94 -13.64
C ARG A 776 18.89 3.32 -12.34
N CYS A 777 17.69 2.76 -12.37
CA CYS A 777 17.08 2.16 -11.18
C CYS A 777 17.76 0.87 -10.66
N ALA A 778 18.57 0.21 -11.49
CA ALA A 778 19.12 -1.12 -11.24
C ALA A 778 20.61 -1.10 -10.86
N ARG A 779 21.02 -2.01 -9.97
CA ARG A 779 22.40 -2.27 -9.55
C ARG A 779 22.61 -3.76 -9.28
N GLY A 780 23.85 -4.22 -9.20
CA GLY A 780 24.14 -5.63 -8.93
C GLY A 780 25.64 -5.92 -8.90
N ILE A 781 25.97 -7.22 -8.89
CA ILE A 781 27.31 -7.79 -8.64
C ILE A 781 27.54 -9.03 -9.53
#